data_AF-A0A328ANG7-F1
#
_entry.id   AF-A0A328ANG7-F1
#
_cell.length_a   1.000
_cell.length_b   1.000
_cell.length_c   1.000
_cell.angle_alpha   90.00
_cell.angle_beta   90.00
_cell.angle_gamma   90.00
#
_symmetry.space_group_name_H-M   'P 1'
#
loop_
_entity.id
_entity.type
_entity.pdbx_description
1 polymer ?
#
loop_
_entity_poly.entity_id
_entity_poly.type
_entity_poly.pdbx_seq_one_letter_code
_entity_poly.pdbx_strand_id
1 'polypeptide(L)'
;MPYLNYLGQVMPESASPTSNVYGTSAGNETLTAPTGPSSVDSNGGTGDLLIGSNGDNIFYVKDPSDIVRVDNGLSGIKTIVAYNSFTLPANVQNLTSSGAFNYAVGNSLDNLIVVGNDAETIYGGPGNDVLVGGAGANTFMVKAGEGNDVIYGWNAQDQIQLIGTAFKSYADVQAAMTQQGQDLVLKLDPTETLTFRNVTASSFTAGQFLLPLDRSKLGPQTFNDDFNSLQLYDFSKGAGLWQATFGFDPHNPNNYSLLGNGELQMYTSADFQGTSDHPLGLNPFSVSGGALTITAQPIPQDLQQYAYGGSYSSGLLDTRGIFEQKYGFFEIRMALPTTATGTWPAFWMAPDPNYSGIEADITENIARQSNIDFVRGYGGSGQAAAFSNVLKTGDLTGFHTYGMMWTPGTVTFYYDDQAVYQAPTPSTWTNPMYLIANMAIGGFGGTPDPAKFPAQMQIDYIRAYALPDGSSTVEHLTPLAPGGTLKVNGGVVAGQPTLGVQTFADDGTAVTTRHVVQISSDPQHASQAELDAAGTKALLIWDQGGAVFASYKDGTTYSSNTAVATGTIAGLQMKGAFLSDGNAVLTWVQSDSGVQNAWADVVKTSDMSQTKQQLGAASGPITEAATAHGGFAVSWHNGAEIDARGYDGYGYFGSKVVVQGDVAGIDAQGDVVVSWTDGSGQHSQLYDVWADPFNDHTGTASPPPPPSPPPPPPPPPPPPPPPPPPPPPSSGGQVITAATAPDTLTGGAGNDTLNASRGGDQLTGGGGADAFVFAHEPWAPSHVTDFVVGTDRLDISGMLRDTGYTGSDPVADKYVWLMDDGQGGTEVLFDPDGTGTAHQWPDYVIDLQHVPVAGLTYAQLTGGASASPPPPSPPPPPPPPPPPPPPPPPSGSGQVITATRAPDTLTGGAGDDTLNASQGGDQLTGGGGADAFVFAHEPWAPSHVTDFVVGTDRLDVSGLFHDAGYTGSDPVADKVIWLLDDGHGGTEVLFDPDGTGTAHQWPDYIIDLQGVPVAGLTWSQLTAGGATSPPPPSPPPPPPPPPPSGGVTLQGQAGGSNLVGGAGNDTLIAGTGPDTMTGAGAADHFAFQAVPWQAGHVTDFTHGTDKIDVSGMLAKVGYAGSDPIADGYIKLLSDGQGDTWLYFDRDGKGTADQWGTLVTTLDHVGPSSVTAGDWIFR
;
A
#
# COMPACT_ATOMS: atom_id res chain seq x y z
N MET A 1 -44.54 -22.34 -20.85
CA MET A 1 -45.12 -22.84 -19.58
C MET A 1 -44.70 -21.84 -18.51
N PRO A 2 -45.53 -21.59 -17.49
CA PRO A 2 -45.13 -20.67 -16.42
C PRO A 2 -43.91 -21.21 -15.66
N TYR A 3 -43.06 -20.32 -15.19
CA TYR A 3 -41.97 -20.65 -14.26
C TYR A 3 -42.52 -20.81 -12.84
N LEU A 4 -42.06 -21.83 -12.12
CA LEU A 4 -42.54 -22.15 -10.77
C LEU A 4 -41.42 -22.01 -9.75
N ASN A 5 -41.68 -21.27 -8.66
CA ASN A 5 -40.77 -21.18 -7.51
C ASN A 5 -40.70 -22.50 -6.73
N TYR A 6 -39.90 -22.56 -5.66
CA TYR A 6 -39.70 -23.78 -4.89
C TYR A 6 -41.00 -24.33 -4.26
N LEU A 7 -41.98 -23.45 -3.95
CA LEU A 7 -43.31 -23.81 -3.44
C LEU A 7 -44.27 -24.33 -4.54
N GLY A 8 -43.84 -24.32 -5.81
CA GLY A 8 -44.69 -24.69 -6.95
C GLY A 8 -45.68 -23.59 -7.36
N GLN A 9 -45.46 -22.35 -6.94
CA GLN A 9 -46.28 -21.19 -7.31
C GLN A 9 -45.74 -20.54 -8.58
N VAL A 10 -46.63 -20.01 -9.41
CA VAL A 10 -46.26 -19.32 -10.66
C VAL A 10 -45.59 -18.00 -10.35
N MET A 11 -44.40 -17.78 -10.93
CA MET A 11 -43.71 -16.49 -10.84
C MET A 11 -44.49 -15.39 -11.58
N PRO A 12 -44.55 -14.18 -11.03
CA PRO A 12 -45.30 -13.08 -11.64
C PRO A 12 -44.59 -12.53 -12.89
N GLU A 13 -45.25 -12.56 -14.04
CA GLU A 13 -44.75 -11.98 -15.30
C GLU A 13 -45.55 -10.72 -15.67
N SER A 14 -44.90 -9.71 -16.25
CA SER A 14 -45.58 -8.51 -16.74
C SER A 14 -46.51 -8.85 -17.92
N ALA A 15 -47.70 -8.24 -17.94
CA ALA A 15 -48.58 -8.25 -19.10
C ALA A 15 -47.94 -7.52 -20.30
N SER A 16 -48.38 -7.85 -21.52
CA SER A 16 -47.93 -7.16 -22.72
C SER A 16 -48.24 -5.65 -22.65
N PRO A 17 -47.28 -4.77 -23.00
CA PRO A 17 -47.49 -3.34 -23.00
C PRO A 17 -48.65 -2.91 -23.91
N THR A 18 -49.43 -1.96 -23.42
CA THR A 18 -50.51 -1.29 -24.18
C THR A 18 -50.16 0.14 -24.54
N SER A 19 -49.07 0.68 -23.98
CA SER A 19 -48.54 2.01 -24.25
C SER A 19 -47.01 2.00 -24.16
N ASN A 20 -46.34 2.79 -25.00
CA ASN A 20 -44.88 2.78 -25.10
C ASN A 20 -44.34 4.22 -25.00
N VAL A 21 -43.27 4.40 -24.25
CA VAL A 21 -42.48 5.62 -24.13
C VAL A 21 -41.08 5.34 -24.68
N TYR A 22 -40.58 6.24 -25.54
CA TYR A 22 -39.26 6.12 -26.15
C TYR A 22 -38.45 7.39 -25.86
N GLY A 23 -37.23 7.20 -25.38
CA GLY A 23 -36.18 8.22 -25.34
C GLY A 23 -35.59 8.48 -26.72
N THR A 24 -34.55 9.31 -26.74
CA THR A 24 -33.78 9.65 -27.94
C THR A 24 -32.35 9.09 -27.82
N SER A 25 -31.44 9.56 -28.68
CA SER A 25 -30.01 9.25 -28.51
C SER A 25 -29.28 10.30 -27.68
N ALA A 26 -30.01 11.30 -27.17
CA ALA A 26 -29.49 12.24 -26.20
C ALA A 26 -29.52 11.58 -24.81
N GLY A 27 -28.47 11.78 -24.02
CA GLY A 27 -28.43 11.29 -22.64
C GLY A 27 -29.08 12.24 -21.63
N ASN A 28 -29.24 11.74 -20.40
CA ASN A 28 -29.85 12.42 -19.25
C ASN A 28 -31.34 12.77 -19.42
N GLU A 29 -32.09 11.94 -20.15
CA GLU A 29 -33.53 12.08 -20.28
C GLU A 29 -34.25 11.53 -19.02
N THR A 30 -35.45 12.05 -18.74
CA THR A 30 -36.33 11.48 -17.70
C THR A 30 -37.60 10.96 -18.33
N LEU A 31 -37.79 9.65 -18.30
CA LEU A 31 -38.85 8.93 -19.00
C LEU A 31 -39.76 8.23 -17.97
N THR A 32 -41.02 8.63 -17.88
CA THR A 32 -41.97 8.05 -16.92
C THR A 32 -42.98 7.13 -17.61
N ALA A 33 -43.12 5.92 -17.08
CA ALA A 33 -44.10 4.94 -17.53
C ALA A 33 -45.54 5.45 -17.30
N PRO A 34 -46.42 5.42 -18.30
CA PRO A 34 -47.85 5.66 -18.10
C PRO A 34 -48.48 4.58 -17.21
N THR A 35 -49.57 4.93 -16.52
CA THR A 35 -50.33 3.97 -15.70
C THR A 35 -50.94 2.86 -16.56
N GLY A 36 -50.94 1.63 -16.04
CA GLY A 36 -51.35 0.42 -16.75
C GLY A 36 -50.18 -0.29 -17.44
N PRO A 37 -50.43 -1.37 -18.20
CA PRO A 37 -49.38 -2.11 -18.91
C PRO A 37 -48.66 -1.21 -19.91
N SER A 38 -47.38 -0.93 -19.69
CA SER A 38 -46.60 0.00 -20.51
C SER A 38 -45.13 -0.40 -20.65
N SER A 39 -44.45 0.18 -21.64
CA SER A 39 -43.00 0.05 -21.79
C SER A 39 -42.29 1.39 -21.86
N VAL A 40 -41.04 1.43 -21.40
CA VAL A 40 -40.14 2.59 -21.47
C VAL A 40 -38.81 2.12 -22.05
N ASP A 41 -38.34 2.74 -23.12
CA ASP A 41 -37.08 2.39 -23.80
C ASP A 41 -36.18 3.64 -23.87
N SER A 42 -34.96 3.57 -23.31
CA SER A 42 -34.00 4.69 -23.31
C SER A 42 -33.45 5.01 -24.70
N ASN A 43 -33.55 4.07 -25.65
CA ASN A 43 -33.06 4.23 -27.02
C ASN A 43 -31.54 4.52 -27.13
N GLY A 44 -30.78 4.23 -26.07
CA GLY A 44 -29.31 4.26 -26.06
C GLY A 44 -28.69 5.63 -25.76
N GLY A 45 -29.45 6.56 -25.18
CA GLY A 45 -28.88 7.73 -24.50
C GLY A 45 -28.05 7.32 -23.28
N THR A 46 -27.06 8.14 -22.88
CA THR A 46 -26.25 7.88 -21.68
C THR A 46 -26.87 8.57 -20.47
N GLY A 47 -27.10 7.85 -19.37
CA GLY A 47 -27.47 8.44 -18.09
C GLY A 47 -28.96 8.73 -17.96
N ASP A 48 -29.82 8.00 -18.66
CA ASP A 48 -31.26 8.25 -18.65
C ASP A 48 -31.92 7.71 -17.38
N LEU A 49 -32.95 8.42 -16.89
CA LEU A 49 -33.77 8.03 -15.74
C LEU A 49 -35.12 7.48 -16.19
N LEU A 50 -35.35 6.19 -16.01
CA LEU A 50 -36.59 5.49 -16.34
C LEU A 50 -37.43 5.26 -15.08
N ILE A 51 -38.61 5.87 -15.00
CA ILE A 51 -39.45 5.90 -13.78
C ILE A 51 -40.69 5.02 -13.97
N GLY A 52 -40.95 4.13 -13.02
CA GLY A 52 -42.15 3.28 -12.97
C GLY A 52 -43.41 3.95 -12.45
N SER A 53 -44.57 3.35 -12.72
CA SER A 53 -45.87 3.79 -12.24
C SER A 53 -46.79 2.60 -11.88
N ASN A 54 -48.05 2.87 -11.57
CA ASN A 54 -49.03 1.82 -11.28
C ASN A 54 -49.37 1.00 -12.54
N GLY A 55 -49.42 -0.32 -12.41
CA GLY A 55 -49.60 -1.26 -13.53
C GLY A 55 -48.28 -1.89 -13.96
N ASP A 56 -48.34 -2.83 -14.89
CA ASP A 56 -47.15 -3.55 -15.32
C ASP A 56 -46.25 -2.65 -16.18
N ASN A 57 -44.95 -2.56 -15.89
CA ASN A 57 -44.03 -1.74 -16.66
C ASN A 57 -42.82 -2.56 -17.12
N ILE A 58 -42.45 -2.42 -18.39
CA ILE A 58 -41.27 -3.04 -18.98
C ILE A 58 -40.25 -1.95 -19.34
N PHE A 59 -39.06 -2.00 -18.77
CA PHE A 59 -37.98 -1.03 -19.02
C PHE A 59 -36.92 -1.67 -19.91
N TYR A 60 -36.58 -1.03 -21.04
CA TYR A 60 -35.47 -1.46 -21.90
C TYR A 60 -34.26 -0.58 -21.61
N VAL A 61 -33.24 -1.18 -20.98
CA VAL A 61 -32.01 -0.51 -20.55
C VAL A 61 -30.88 -0.92 -21.49
N LYS A 62 -30.35 0.07 -22.24
CA LYS A 62 -29.38 -0.15 -23.32
C LYS A 62 -27.99 0.42 -23.02
N ASP A 63 -27.88 1.36 -22.08
CA ASP A 63 -26.61 1.94 -21.66
C ASP A 63 -26.37 1.63 -20.17
N PRO A 64 -25.13 1.28 -19.77
CA PRO A 64 -24.81 0.95 -18.38
C PRO A 64 -24.93 2.13 -17.40
N SER A 65 -25.04 3.37 -17.87
CA SER A 65 -25.26 4.54 -17.01
C SER A 65 -26.74 4.88 -16.78
N ASP A 66 -27.67 4.17 -17.44
CA ASP A 66 -29.11 4.37 -17.23
C ASP A 66 -29.56 3.89 -15.83
N ILE A 67 -30.53 4.60 -15.26
CA ILE A 67 -31.08 4.34 -13.93
C ILE A 67 -32.57 4.04 -14.04
N VAL A 68 -33.01 2.92 -13.45
CA VAL A 68 -34.43 2.61 -13.29
C VAL A 68 -34.88 2.91 -11.85
N ARG A 69 -35.95 3.69 -11.69
CA ARG A 69 -36.54 4.00 -10.37
C ARG A 69 -37.98 3.53 -10.29
N VAL A 70 -38.27 2.70 -9.30
CA VAL A 70 -39.62 2.25 -8.96
C VAL A 70 -39.88 2.57 -7.50
N ASP A 71 -40.76 3.54 -7.25
CA ASP A 71 -41.12 3.95 -5.90
C ASP A 71 -41.94 2.85 -5.18
N ASN A 72 -41.82 2.79 -3.85
CA ASN A 72 -42.50 1.79 -3.05
C ASN A 72 -44.03 1.95 -3.11
N GLY A 73 -44.77 0.85 -3.04
CA GLY A 73 -46.24 0.83 -3.02
C GLY A 73 -46.92 0.94 -4.39
N LEU A 74 -46.15 0.97 -5.49
CA LEU A 74 -46.71 0.88 -6.84
C LEU A 74 -47.22 -0.54 -7.13
N SER A 75 -48.44 -0.62 -7.66
CA SER A 75 -49.07 -1.87 -8.10
C SER A 75 -48.53 -2.38 -9.45
N GLY A 76 -48.70 -3.68 -9.72
CA GLY A 76 -48.33 -4.33 -10.99
C GLY A 76 -46.85 -4.72 -11.07
N ILE A 77 -46.53 -5.60 -12.00
CA ILE A 77 -45.21 -6.23 -12.14
C ILE A 77 -44.25 -5.38 -12.97
N LYS A 78 -43.04 -5.18 -12.46
CA LYS A 78 -41.98 -4.43 -13.11
C LYS A 78 -40.93 -5.40 -13.65
N THR A 79 -40.62 -5.26 -14.93
CA THR A 79 -39.64 -6.08 -15.64
C THR A 79 -38.59 -5.18 -16.27
N ILE A 80 -37.32 -5.50 -16.07
CA ILE A 80 -36.21 -4.87 -16.78
C ILE A 80 -35.72 -5.82 -17.87
N VAL A 81 -35.49 -5.28 -19.06
CA VAL A 81 -34.80 -5.93 -20.17
C VAL A 81 -33.49 -5.20 -20.38
N ALA A 82 -32.38 -5.80 -19.93
CA ALA A 82 -31.06 -5.20 -19.96
C ALA A 82 -30.20 -5.78 -21.08
N TYR A 83 -29.46 -4.93 -21.79
CA TYR A 83 -28.49 -5.33 -22.83
C TYR A 83 -27.03 -5.28 -22.35
N ASN A 84 -26.86 -5.03 -21.05
CA ASN A 84 -25.60 -4.92 -20.33
C ASN A 84 -25.76 -5.59 -18.95
N SER A 85 -24.65 -5.78 -18.25
CA SER A 85 -24.65 -6.17 -16.85
C SER A 85 -25.55 -5.26 -16.02
N PHE A 86 -26.44 -5.86 -15.23
CA PHE A 86 -27.48 -5.13 -14.51
C PHE A 86 -27.77 -5.72 -13.13
N THR A 87 -28.08 -4.86 -12.18
CA THR A 87 -28.56 -5.21 -10.84
C THR A 87 -29.93 -4.59 -10.65
N LEU A 88 -30.94 -5.39 -10.30
CA LEU A 88 -32.30 -4.91 -10.13
C LEU A 88 -32.35 -3.86 -9.00
N PRO A 89 -32.94 -2.67 -9.25
CA PRO A 89 -33.25 -1.76 -8.17
C PRO A 89 -34.38 -2.35 -7.31
N ALA A 90 -34.60 -1.79 -6.12
CA ALA A 90 -35.71 -2.17 -5.26
C ALA A 90 -37.06 -2.08 -5.99
N ASN A 91 -38.02 -2.91 -5.56
CA ASN A 91 -39.40 -2.96 -6.07
C ASN A 91 -39.55 -3.47 -7.52
N VAL A 92 -38.50 -4.01 -8.13
CA VAL A 92 -38.56 -4.66 -9.45
C VAL A 92 -38.55 -6.17 -9.31
N GLN A 93 -39.43 -6.89 -10.02
CA GLN A 93 -39.61 -8.33 -9.82
C GLN A 93 -38.84 -9.17 -10.84
N ASN A 94 -38.64 -8.67 -12.06
CA ASN A 94 -38.13 -9.50 -13.15
C ASN A 94 -36.97 -8.84 -13.87
N LEU A 95 -35.98 -9.64 -14.26
CA LEU A 95 -34.87 -9.26 -15.11
C LEU A 95 -34.78 -10.21 -16.31
N THR A 96 -34.76 -9.65 -17.50
CA THR A 96 -34.36 -10.34 -18.72
C THR A 96 -33.02 -9.76 -19.18
N SER A 97 -31.95 -10.57 -19.16
CA SER A 97 -30.65 -10.18 -19.70
C SER A 97 -30.53 -10.59 -21.16
N SER A 98 -29.89 -9.76 -21.98
CA SER A 98 -29.66 -10.02 -23.40
C SER A 98 -28.29 -9.52 -23.83
N GLY A 99 -27.29 -10.41 -23.77
CA GLY A 99 -25.94 -10.16 -24.32
C GLY A 99 -24.87 -10.95 -23.59
N ALA A 100 -23.78 -11.25 -24.29
CA ALA A 100 -22.69 -12.09 -23.80
C ALA A 100 -21.89 -11.46 -22.65
N PHE A 101 -21.49 -12.31 -21.69
CA PHE A 101 -20.63 -11.99 -20.56
C PHE A 101 -21.22 -10.92 -19.62
N ASN A 102 -22.55 -10.88 -19.52
CA ASN A 102 -23.26 -9.96 -18.62
C ASN A 102 -23.52 -10.60 -17.25
N TYR A 103 -23.67 -9.75 -16.22
CA TYR A 103 -24.28 -10.14 -14.95
C TYR A 103 -25.76 -9.84 -14.92
N ALA A 104 -26.52 -10.76 -14.35
CA ALA A 104 -27.92 -10.57 -14.02
C ALA A 104 -28.10 -10.76 -12.51
N VAL A 105 -28.25 -9.65 -11.79
CA VAL A 105 -28.39 -9.66 -10.32
C VAL A 105 -29.78 -9.19 -9.91
N GLY A 106 -30.43 -9.92 -9.02
CA GLY A 106 -31.72 -9.57 -8.45
C GLY A 106 -31.63 -8.59 -7.27
N ASN A 107 -32.68 -8.57 -6.45
CA ASN A 107 -32.85 -7.74 -5.27
C ASN A 107 -33.47 -8.59 -4.14
N SER A 108 -34.01 -7.96 -3.08
CA SER A 108 -34.55 -8.66 -1.92
C SER A 108 -35.96 -9.28 -2.09
N LEU A 109 -36.47 -9.36 -3.32
CA LEU A 109 -37.78 -9.94 -3.64
C LEU A 109 -37.58 -11.30 -4.33
N ASP A 110 -38.61 -12.15 -4.31
CA ASP A 110 -38.67 -13.34 -5.17
C ASP A 110 -38.63 -12.93 -6.66
N ASN A 111 -37.46 -13.00 -7.27
CA ASN A 111 -37.18 -12.52 -8.62
C ASN A 111 -37.28 -13.64 -9.68
N LEU A 112 -37.79 -13.28 -10.85
CA LEU A 112 -37.65 -14.10 -12.05
C LEU A 112 -36.53 -13.50 -12.92
N ILE A 113 -35.41 -14.21 -13.01
CA ILE A 113 -34.26 -13.82 -13.82
C ILE A 113 -34.13 -14.77 -15.01
N VAL A 114 -34.23 -14.23 -16.22
CA VAL A 114 -34.13 -14.97 -17.48
C VAL A 114 -32.97 -14.42 -18.29
N VAL A 115 -31.99 -15.27 -18.59
CA VAL A 115 -30.85 -14.85 -19.42
C VAL A 115 -30.91 -15.44 -20.83
N GLY A 116 -30.02 -14.94 -21.69
CA GLY A 116 -29.96 -15.28 -23.10
C GLY A 116 -29.29 -16.62 -23.36
N ASN A 117 -28.77 -16.80 -24.59
CA ASN A 117 -28.01 -18.00 -24.95
C ASN A 117 -26.50 -17.78 -24.87
N ASP A 118 -26.06 -16.61 -24.41
CA ASP A 118 -24.65 -16.33 -24.24
C ASP A 118 -24.21 -16.77 -22.84
N ALA A 119 -22.92 -16.65 -22.51
CA ALA A 119 -22.44 -16.98 -21.17
C ALA A 119 -22.75 -15.81 -20.21
N GLU A 120 -23.50 -16.06 -19.15
CA GLU A 120 -23.82 -15.05 -18.14
C GLU A 120 -23.57 -15.52 -16.70
N THR A 121 -23.35 -14.57 -15.80
CA THR A 121 -23.34 -14.83 -14.35
C THR A 121 -24.65 -14.36 -13.75
N ILE A 122 -25.29 -15.23 -12.98
CA ILE A 122 -26.68 -15.07 -12.52
C ILE A 122 -26.70 -15.18 -11.00
N TYR A 123 -27.23 -14.17 -10.33
CA TYR A 123 -27.39 -14.13 -8.88
C TYR A 123 -28.77 -13.61 -8.51
N GLY A 124 -29.57 -14.43 -7.81
CA GLY A 124 -30.92 -14.06 -7.38
C GLY A 124 -30.91 -12.96 -6.31
N GLY A 125 -30.04 -13.09 -5.32
CA GLY A 125 -30.07 -12.26 -4.12
C GLY A 125 -30.95 -12.91 -3.04
N PRO A 126 -31.35 -12.14 -2.01
CA PRO A 126 -32.30 -12.62 -1.01
C PRO A 126 -33.71 -12.79 -1.60
N GLY A 127 -34.35 -13.92 -1.34
CA GLY A 127 -35.65 -14.25 -1.91
C GLY A 127 -35.73 -15.72 -2.30
N ASN A 128 -36.89 -16.14 -2.78
CA ASN A 128 -37.03 -17.47 -3.40
C ASN A 128 -37.07 -17.29 -4.91
N ASP A 129 -35.89 -17.28 -5.52
CA ASP A 129 -35.72 -16.82 -6.88
C ASP A 129 -35.90 -17.94 -7.89
N VAL A 130 -36.22 -17.54 -9.12
CA VAL A 130 -36.22 -18.44 -10.26
C VAL A 130 -35.23 -17.94 -11.29
N LEU A 131 -34.16 -18.71 -11.44
CA LEU A 131 -33.02 -18.42 -12.32
C LEU A 131 -33.11 -19.31 -13.55
N VAL A 132 -33.26 -18.71 -14.73
CA VAL A 132 -33.44 -19.43 -15.99
C VAL A 132 -32.21 -19.22 -16.86
N GLY A 133 -31.34 -20.23 -16.87
CA GLY A 133 -30.20 -20.30 -17.78
C GLY A 133 -30.64 -20.66 -19.20
N GLY A 134 -30.08 -19.99 -20.20
CA GLY A 134 -30.22 -20.41 -21.59
C GLY A 134 -29.12 -21.38 -22.01
N ALA A 135 -28.77 -21.39 -23.29
CA ALA A 135 -27.83 -22.38 -23.86
C ALA A 135 -26.34 -22.10 -23.60
N GLY A 136 -25.99 -20.94 -23.05
CA GLY A 136 -24.60 -20.56 -22.80
C GLY A 136 -23.99 -21.26 -21.59
N ALA A 137 -22.69 -21.01 -21.36
CA ALA A 137 -21.98 -21.51 -20.18
C ALA A 137 -22.21 -20.53 -19.02
N ASN A 138 -23.26 -20.77 -18.22
CA ASN A 138 -23.69 -19.83 -17.19
C ASN A 138 -23.03 -20.15 -15.84
N THR A 139 -22.81 -19.12 -15.03
CA THR A 139 -22.43 -19.30 -13.62
C THR A 139 -23.59 -18.87 -12.73
N PHE A 140 -24.17 -19.83 -12.01
CA PHE A 140 -25.21 -19.54 -11.01
C PHE A 140 -24.54 -19.31 -9.65
N MET A 141 -24.71 -18.13 -9.08
CA MET A 141 -24.25 -17.82 -7.73
C MET A 141 -25.38 -18.04 -6.74
N VAL A 142 -25.11 -18.82 -5.69
CA VAL A 142 -26.07 -19.12 -4.63
C VAL A 142 -25.36 -18.97 -3.29
N LYS A 143 -25.89 -18.09 -2.44
CA LYS A 143 -25.37 -17.84 -1.10
C LYS A 143 -26.31 -18.46 -0.07
N ALA A 144 -25.73 -19.14 0.92
CA ALA A 144 -26.53 -19.69 2.00
C ALA A 144 -27.20 -18.59 2.83
N GLY A 145 -28.43 -18.84 3.26
CA GLY A 145 -29.23 -17.93 4.09
C GLY A 145 -30.02 -16.87 3.31
N GLU A 146 -30.09 -16.98 1.98
CA GLU A 146 -30.78 -16.00 1.13
C GLU A 146 -32.14 -16.48 0.62
N GLY A 147 -32.40 -17.79 0.62
CA GLY A 147 -33.71 -18.36 0.35
C GLY A 147 -33.67 -19.59 -0.56
N ASN A 148 -34.86 -20.08 -0.94
CA ASN A 148 -34.97 -21.31 -1.72
C ASN A 148 -35.11 -21.03 -3.21
N ASP A 149 -34.03 -21.26 -3.95
CA ASP A 149 -33.96 -20.94 -5.36
C ASP A 149 -34.28 -22.12 -6.27
N VAL A 150 -34.68 -21.79 -7.50
CA VAL A 150 -34.98 -22.76 -8.55
C VAL A 150 -34.22 -22.40 -9.82
N ILE A 151 -33.40 -23.35 -10.30
CA ILE A 151 -32.70 -23.25 -11.58
C ILE A 151 -33.47 -24.02 -12.66
N TYR A 152 -33.78 -23.31 -13.75
CA TYR A 152 -34.25 -23.88 -15.01
C TYR A 152 -33.14 -23.82 -16.07
N GLY A 153 -33.17 -24.78 -17.01
CA GLY A 153 -32.33 -24.73 -18.21
C GLY A 153 -30.89 -25.22 -18.02
N TRP A 154 -30.59 -25.90 -16.90
CA TRP A 154 -29.25 -26.45 -16.62
C TRP A 154 -28.68 -27.26 -17.78
N ASN A 155 -27.43 -26.97 -18.14
CA ASN A 155 -26.65 -27.66 -19.15
C ASN A 155 -25.25 -28.05 -18.65
N ALA A 156 -24.49 -28.80 -19.47
CA ALA A 156 -23.22 -29.39 -19.06
C ALA A 156 -22.05 -28.39 -18.98
N GLN A 157 -22.23 -27.17 -19.50
CA GLN A 157 -21.25 -26.09 -19.46
C GLN A 157 -21.53 -25.11 -18.33
N ASP A 158 -22.67 -25.24 -17.64
CA ASP A 158 -22.99 -24.40 -16.49
C ASP A 158 -22.15 -24.78 -15.28
N GLN A 159 -21.86 -23.76 -14.48
CA GLN A 159 -21.19 -23.84 -13.20
C GLN A 159 -22.09 -23.28 -12.10
N ILE A 160 -21.86 -23.73 -10.88
CA ILE A 160 -22.50 -23.21 -9.69
C ILE A 160 -21.45 -22.82 -8.65
N GLN A 161 -21.58 -21.60 -8.15
CA GLN A 161 -20.80 -21.08 -7.04
C GLN A 161 -21.66 -21.13 -5.77
N LEU A 162 -21.18 -21.88 -4.78
CA LEU A 162 -21.86 -22.07 -3.50
C LEU A 162 -21.12 -21.30 -2.41
N ILE A 163 -21.67 -20.16 -2.01
CA ILE A 163 -21.05 -19.22 -1.08
C ILE A 163 -21.65 -19.43 0.32
N GLY A 164 -20.82 -19.45 1.36
CA GLY A 164 -21.32 -19.61 2.74
C GLY A 164 -21.83 -21.01 3.08
N THR A 165 -21.55 -22.01 2.24
CA THR A 165 -21.96 -23.40 2.51
C THR A 165 -20.86 -24.19 3.22
N ALA A 166 -21.24 -25.29 3.88
CA ALA A 166 -20.27 -26.20 4.50
C ALA A 166 -19.55 -27.14 3.51
N PHE A 167 -19.84 -27.04 2.20
CA PHE A 167 -19.29 -27.94 1.19
C PHE A 167 -17.81 -27.65 0.92
N LYS A 168 -16.96 -28.66 1.11
CA LYS A 168 -15.51 -28.58 0.82
C LYS A 168 -15.09 -29.49 -0.33
N SER A 169 -16.00 -30.33 -0.82
CA SER A 169 -15.76 -31.22 -1.95
C SER A 169 -17.04 -31.53 -2.72
N TYR A 170 -16.88 -31.95 -3.98
CA TYR A 170 -18.00 -32.43 -4.78
C TYR A 170 -18.71 -33.65 -4.16
N ALA A 171 -17.99 -34.48 -3.39
CA ALA A 171 -18.59 -35.61 -2.68
C ALA A 171 -19.60 -35.14 -1.61
N ASP A 172 -19.30 -34.04 -0.92
CA ASP A 172 -20.20 -33.44 0.07
C ASP A 172 -21.47 -32.91 -0.60
N VAL A 173 -21.30 -32.22 -1.73
CA VAL A 173 -22.42 -31.74 -2.56
C VAL A 173 -23.29 -32.90 -3.03
N GLN A 174 -22.69 -33.95 -3.59
CA GLN A 174 -23.41 -35.13 -4.04
C GLN A 174 -24.20 -35.80 -2.91
N ALA A 175 -23.64 -35.86 -1.70
CA ALA A 175 -24.31 -36.44 -0.54
C ALA A 175 -25.52 -35.59 -0.09
N ALA A 176 -25.52 -34.29 -0.37
CA ALA A 176 -26.63 -33.38 -0.08
C ALA A 176 -27.69 -33.31 -1.19
N MET A 177 -27.47 -33.96 -2.33
CA MET A 177 -28.44 -34.02 -3.43
C MET A 177 -29.47 -35.13 -3.25
N THR A 178 -30.75 -34.79 -3.44
CA THR A 178 -31.87 -35.73 -3.42
C THR A 178 -32.72 -35.57 -4.67
N GLN A 179 -32.95 -36.66 -5.40
CA GLN A 179 -33.88 -36.66 -6.52
C GLN A 179 -35.33 -36.63 -6.01
N GLN A 180 -36.12 -35.65 -6.47
CA GLN A 180 -37.54 -35.48 -6.17
C GLN A 180 -38.36 -35.45 -7.46
N GLY A 181 -38.92 -36.61 -7.84
CA GLY A 181 -39.61 -36.73 -9.11
C GLY A 181 -38.66 -36.54 -10.30
N GLN A 182 -38.92 -35.54 -11.13
CA GLN A 182 -38.02 -35.16 -12.25
C GLN A 182 -36.97 -34.13 -11.84
N ASP A 183 -37.11 -33.52 -10.67
CA ASP A 183 -36.25 -32.43 -10.21
C ASP A 183 -35.18 -32.96 -9.27
N LEU A 184 -34.03 -32.30 -9.24
CA LEU A 184 -32.95 -32.56 -8.29
C LEU A 184 -32.92 -31.44 -7.26
N VAL A 185 -32.92 -31.79 -5.98
CA VAL A 185 -32.86 -30.82 -4.88
C VAL A 185 -31.52 -30.97 -4.18
N LEU A 186 -30.73 -29.90 -4.16
CA LEU A 186 -29.53 -29.77 -3.34
C LEU A 186 -29.93 -29.08 -2.03
N LYS A 187 -29.68 -29.74 -0.90
CA LYS A 187 -29.90 -29.17 0.42
C LYS A 187 -28.68 -28.34 0.82
N LEU A 188 -28.82 -27.01 0.91
CA LEU A 188 -27.72 -26.11 1.26
C LEU A 188 -27.49 -26.10 2.77
N ASP A 189 -28.58 -26.05 3.54
CA ASP A 189 -28.58 -26.13 5.00
C ASP A 189 -29.88 -26.85 5.50
N PRO A 190 -30.14 -26.97 6.82
CA PRO A 190 -31.36 -27.59 7.34
C PRO A 190 -32.69 -27.01 6.81
N THR A 191 -32.73 -25.74 6.43
CA THR A 191 -33.89 -24.91 6.09
C THR A 191 -33.93 -24.44 4.63
N GLU A 192 -32.84 -24.57 3.89
CA GLU A 192 -32.64 -23.97 2.58
C GLU A 192 -32.26 -25.02 1.52
N THR A 193 -32.81 -24.84 0.32
CA THR A 193 -32.64 -25.77 -0.80
C THR A 193 -32.49 -25.02 -2.10
N LEU A 194 -31.68 -25.59 -2.99
CA LEU A 194 -31.60 -25.22 -4.38
C LEU A 194 -32.20 -26.33 -5.24
N THR A 195 -33.17 -25.99 -6.08
CA THR A 195 -33.86 -26.96 -6.94
C THR A 195 -33.45 -26.81 -8.40
N PHE A 196 -32.93 -27.87 -9.00
CA PHE A 196 -32.68 -27.96 -10.44
C PHE A 196 -33.85 -28.67 -11.14
N ARG A 197 -34.55 -27.96 -12.01
CA ARG A 197 -35.78 -28.45 -12.65
C ARG A 197 -35.49 -29.38 -13.82
N ASN A 198 -36.10 -30.57 -13.80
CA ASN A 198 -35.92 -31.62 -14.81
C ASN A 198 -34.45 -32.07 -14.97
N VAL A 199 -33.68 -32.05 -13.89
CA VAL A 199 -32.28 -32.46 -13.86
C VAL A 199 -32.13 -33.70 -12.99
N THR A 200 -31.15 -34.54 -13.34
CA THR A 200 -30.78 -35.72 -12.56
C THR A 200 -29.39 -35.57 -11.97
N ALA A 201 -29.10 -36.25 -10.86
CA ALA A 201 -27.77 -36.19 -10.24
C ALA A 201 -26.62 -36.60 -11.19
N SER A 202 -26.88 -37.47 -12.16
CA SER A 202 -25.88 -37.88 -13.17
C SER A 202 -25.54 -36.79 -14.21
N SER A 203 -26.25 -35.68 -14.21
CA SER A 203 -25.98 -34.53 -15.10
C SER A 203 -24.82 -33.65 -14.62
N PHE A 204 -24.25 -33.94 -13.44
CA PHE A 204 -23.22 -33.12 -12.80
C PHE A 204 -21.84 -33.79 -12.80
N THR A 205 -20.80 -32.97 -12.86
CA THR A 205 -19.40 -33.35 -12.65
C THR A 205 -18.75 -32.42 -11.62
N ALA A 206 -17.61 -32.84 -11.06
CA ALA A 206 -16.92 -32.07 -10.02
C ALA A 206 -16.51 -30.66 -10.49
N GLY A 207 -16.10 -30.49 -11.76
CA GLY A 207 -15.68 -29.20 -12.31
C GLY A 207 -16.80 -28.18 -12.55
N GLN A 208 -18.05 -28.56 -12.26
CA GLN A 208 -19.19 -27.63 -12.32
C GLN A 208 -19.48 -26.96 -10.98
N PHE A 209 -18.79 -27.34 -9.91
CA PHE A 209 -18.95 -26.74 -8.58
C PHE A 209 -17.71 -25.92 -8.25
N LEU A 210 -17.89 -24.61 -8.18
CA LEU A 210 -16.89 -23.66 -7.71
C LEU A 210 -16.96 -23.66 -6.17
N LEU A 211 -16.01 -24.37 -5.55
CA LEU A 211 -15.95 -24.58 -4.11
C LEU A 211 -14.77 -23.80 -3.50
N PRO A 212 -14.83 -23.44 -2.21
CA PRO A 212 -13.74 -22.73 -1.54
C PRO A 212 -12.41 -23.49 -1.61
N LEU A 213 -11.30 -22.76 -1.67
CA LEU A 213 -9.95 -23.29 -1.62
C LEU A 213 -9.73 -24.03 -0.31
N ASP A 214 -9.28 -25.28 -0.42
CA ASP A 214 -8.81 -26.05 0.73
C ASP A 214 -7.29 -25.87 0.85
N ARG A 215 -6.86 -24.87 1.62
CA ARG A 215 -5.43 -24.55 1.81
C ARG A 215 -4.63 -25.74 2.36
N SER A 216 -5.26 -26.66 3.09
CA SER A 216 -4.59 -27.88 3.60
C SER A 216 -4.16 -28.86 2.50
N LYS A 217 -4.69 -28.70 1.28
CA LYS A 217 -4.35 -29.51 0.11
C LYS A 217 -3.33 -28.85 -0.81
N LEU A 218 -2.80 -27.68 -0.46
CA LEU A 218 -1.68 -27.08 -1.21
C LEU A 218 -0.41 -27.90 -1.00
N GLY A 219 0.46 -27.94 -2.01
CA GLY A 219 1.81 -28.48 -1.87
C GLY A 219 2.74 -27.50 -1.14
N PRO A 220 4.05 -27.78 -1.12
CA PRO A 220 5.01 -26.88 -0.49
C PRO A 220 5.02 -25.50 -1.13
N GLN A 221 5.22 -24.46 -0.31
CA GLN A 221 5.46 -23.08 -0.78
C GLN A 221 6.79 -23.04 -1.56
N THR A 222 6.74 -22.51 -2.77
CA THR A 222 7.85 -22.47 -3.74
C THR A 222 8.36 -21.06 -3.99
N PHE A 223 7.54 -20.05 -3.74
CA PHE A 223 7.92 -18.63 -3.79
C PHE A 223 7.20 -17.86 -2.69
N ASN A 224 7.87 -16.86 -2.14
CA ASN A 224 7.31 -15.97 -1.13
C ASN A 224 8.08 -14.66 -1.06
N ASP A 225 7.33 -13.56 -1.13
CA ASP A 225 7.78 -12.26 -0.63
C ASP A 225 6.66 -11.65 0.20
N ASP A 226 6.93 -11.44 1.49
CA ASP A 226 6.03 -10.77 2.44
C ASP A 226 6.32 -9.27 2.52
N PHE A 227 7.12 -8.73 1.59
CA PHE A 227 7.44 -7.31 1.45
C PHE A 227 7.88 -6.57 2.72
N ASN A 228 8.44 -7.27 3.71
CA ASN A 228 9.19 -6.66 4.83
C ASN A 228 10.34 -5.75 4.35
N SER A 229 10.83 -5.99 3.13
CA SER A 229 11.71 -5.10 2.36
C SER A 229 11.58 -5.42 0.88
N LEU A 230 11.68 -4.43 -0.01
CA LEU A 230 11.69 -4.67 -1.45
C LEU A 230 13.05 -5.23 -1.90
N GLN A 231 13.04 -6.45 -2.45
CA GLN A 231 14.24 -7.16 -2.91
C GLN A 231 14.43 -7.06 -4.43
N LEU A 232 14.69 -5.85 -4.93
CA LEU A 232 15.08 -5.69 -6.34
C LEU A 232 16.39 -6.46 -6.63
N TYR A 233 16.46 -7.07 -7.80
CA TYR A 233 17.59 -7.90 -8.21
C TYR A 233 18.85 -7.07 -8.39
N ASP A 234 19.85 -7.36 -7.55
CA ASP A 234 21.16 -6.74 -7.59
C ASP A 234 22.13 -7.65 -8.35
N PHE A 235 22.37 -7.31 -9.61
CA PHE A 235 23.32 -8.02 -10.48
C PHE A 235 24.74 -8.07 -9.91
N SER A 236 25.10 -7.12 -9.04
CA SER A 236 26.42 -7.14 -8.39
C SER A 236 26.55 -8.20 -7.31
N LYS A 237 25.42 -8.62 -6.75
CA LYS A 237 25.35 -9.66 -5.71
C LYS A 237 24.81 -10.98 -6.24
N GLY A 238 24.25 -10.99 -7.45
CA GLY A 238 23.55 -12.15 -8.02
C GLY A 238 22.36 -12.57 -7.14
N ALA A 239 21.67 -11.59 -6.55
CA ALA A 239 20.65 -11.83 -5.53
C ALA A 239 19.51 -10.81 -5.59
N GLY A 240 18.31 -11.27 -5.27
CA GLY A 240 17.07 -10.51 -5.23
C GLY A 240 15.93 -11.34 -5.83
N LEU A 241 14.70 -10.83 -5.70
CA LEU A 241 13.49 -11.55 -6.10
C LEU A 241 12.81 -10.93 -7.32
N TRP A 242 13.03 -9.63 -7.58
CA TRP A 242 12.25 -8.87 -8.55
C TRP A 242 13.09 -8.01 -9.48
N GLN A 243 12.68 -7.91 -10.74
CA GLN A 243 13.08 -6.87 -11.68
C GLN A 243 12.01 -5.79 -11.74
N ALA A 244 12.41 -4.54 -12.02
CA ALA A 244 11.48 -3.40 -12.10
C ALA A 244 11.08 -3.03 -13.55
N THR A 245 11.43 -3.87 -14.53
CA THR A 245 11.37 -3.58 -15.96
C THR A 245 11.12 -4.85 -16.77
N PHE A 246 10.50 -4.75 -17.95
CA PHE A 246 10.39 -5.85 -18.91
C PHE A 246 11.70 -6.17 -19.65
N GLY A 247 12.78 -5.42 -19.43
CA GLY A 247 14.09 -5.66 -20.04
C GLY A 247 15.14 -4.64 -19.58
N PHE A 248 16.41 -4.91 -19.87
CA PHE A 248 17.54 -4.16 -19.27
C PHE A 248 18.10 -3.02 -20.13
N ASP A 249 17.71 -2.90 -21.40
CA ASP A 249 18.17 -1.80 -22.24
C ASP A 249 17.47 -0.50 -21.79
N PRO A 250 18.20 0.46 -21.17
CA PRO A 250 17.62 1.68 -20.65
C PRO A 250 17.11 2.60 -21.75
N HIS A 251 17.58 2.42 -22.98
CA HIS A 251 17.29 3.23 -24.16
C HIS A 251 16.09 2.73 -24.96
N ASN A 252 15.55 1.56 -24.59
CA ASN A 252 14.36 1.01 -25.21
C ASN A 252 13.12 1.30 -24.33
N PRO A 253 12.23 2.23 -24.73
CA PRO A 253 11.03 2.53 -23.95
C PRO A 253 10.08 1.32 -23.78
N ASN A 254 10.15 0.32 -24.67
CA ASN A 254 9.32 -0.89 -24.55
C ASN A 254 9.73 -1.80 -23.38
N ASN A 255 10.91 -1.57 -22.79
CA ASN A 255 11.32 -2.25 -21.56
C ASN A 255 10.68 -1.64 -20.31
N TYR A 256 10.14 -0.43 -20.42
CA TYR A 256 9.56 0.33 -19.31
C TYR A 256 8.06 0.54 -19.46
N SER A 257 7.44 0.13 -20.58
CA SER A 257 6.01 0.28 -20.80
C SER A 257 5.54 -0.57 -21.99
N LEU A 258 4.29 -1.01 -21.98
CA LEU A 258 3.66 -1.67 -23.13
C LEU A 258 2.88 -0.64 -23.95
N LEU A 259 3.60 0.25 -24.64
CA LEU A 259 3.01 1.38 -25.38
C LEU A 259 1.95 0.98 -26.42
N GLY A 260 2.03 -0.23 -26.96
CA GLY A 260 1.04 -0.79 -27.89
C GLY A 260 -0.37 -0.91 -27.30
N ASN A 261 -0.49 -0.98 -25.97
CA ASN A 261 -1.76 -1.08 -25.24
C ASN A 261 -2.42 0.29 -25.00
N GLY A 262 -1.77 1.40 -25.39
CA GLY A 262 -2.22 2.74 -25.04
C GLY A 262 -1.92 3.14 -23.59
N GLU A 263 -0.96 2.46 -22.96
CA GLU A 263 -0.41 2.80 -21.65
C GLU A 263 0.35 4.14 -21.68
N LEU A 264 0.28 4.88 -20.58
CA LEU A 264 0.78 6.27 -20.45
C LEU A 264 1.91 6.41 -19.42
N GLN A 265 2.13 5.37 -18.62
CA GLN A 265 3.18 5.32 -17.60
C GLN A 265 4.49 4.78 -18.16
N MET A 266 5.61 5.28 -17.64
CA MET A 266 6.86 4.54 -17.58
C MET A 266 6.92 3.82 -16.23
N TYR A 267 7.24 2.52 -16.26
CA TYR A 267 7.67 1.79 -15.08
C TYR A 267 9.06 2.27 -14.69
N THR A 268 9.25 2.59 -13.42
CA THR A 268 10.46 3.26 -12.93
C THR A 268 10.98 2.62 -11.65
N SER A 269 12.20 2.97 -11.28
CA SER A 269 12.91 2.53 -10.09
C SER A 269 13.88 3.63 -9.67
N ALA A 270 14.47 3.55 -8.47
CA ALA A 270 15.38 4.58 -7.97
C ALA A 270 16.57 4.89 -8.92
N ASP A 271 16.96 3.93 -9.75
CA ASP A 271 18.03 4.02 -10.76
C ASP A 271 17.54 4.36 -12.17
N PHE A 272 16.24 4.58 -12.38
CA PHE A 272 15.68 4.95 -13.70
C PHE A 272 16.22 6.29 -14.19
N GLN A 273 16.83 6.29 -15.38
CA GLN A 273 17.48 7.47 -15.98
C GLN A 273 16.75 7.95 -17.25
N GLY A 274 15.98 7.08 -17.89
CA GLY A 274 15.43 7.35 -19.22
C GLY A 274 16.54 7.69 -20.22
N THR A 275 16.39 8.81 -20.94
CA THR A 275 17.42 9.35 -21.85
C THR A 275 18.44 10.28 -21.17
N SER A 276 18.36 10.45 -19.85
CA SER A 276 19.31 11.26 -19.07
C SER A 276 20.64 10.54 -18.85
N ASP A 277 21.66 11.29 -18.45
CA ASP A 277 22.97 10.78 -18.02
C ASP A 277 23.05 10.50 -16.50
N HIS A 278 21.95 10.69 -15.77
CA HIS A 278 21.82 10.44 -14.34
C HIS A 278 20.40 9.97 -13.96
N PRO A 279 20.22 9.30 -12.81
CA PRO A 279 18.89 8.91 -12.31
C PRO A 279 17.96 10.11 -12.11
N LEU A 280 16.71 9.96 -12.55
CA LEU A 280 15.69 11.01 -12.51
C LEU A 280 15.03 11.15 -11.13
N GLY A 281 15.32 10.25 -10.18
CA GLY A 281 14.68 10.23 -8.86
C GLY A 281 13.22 9.77 -8.88
N LEU A 282 12.77 9.13 -9.97
CA LEU A 282 11.43 8.57 -10.10
C LEU A 282 11.39 7.17 -9.47
N ASN A 283 11.10 7.09 -8.18
CA ASN A 283 10.92 5.82 -7.49
C ASN A 283 9.45 5.63 -7.06
N PRO A 284 8.73 4.64 -7.63
CA PRO A 284 7.32 4.41 -7.31
C PRO A 284 7.15 3.52 -6.06
N PHE A 285 8.22 2.91 -5.56
CA PHE A 285 8.15 1.89 -4.51
C PHE A 285 8.44 2.47 -3.13
N SER A 286 7.62 2.08 -2.16
CA SER A 286 7.89 2.29 -0.74
C SER A 286 7.42 1.07 0.07
N VAL A 287 8.06 0.78 1.19
CA VAL A 287 7.68 -0.31 2.08
C VAL A 287 7.39 0.28 3.46
N SER A 288 6.21 -0.03 4.00
CA SER A 288 5.80 0.40 5.34
C SER A 288 4.84 -0.63 5.93
N GLY A 289 4.98 -0.93 7.22
CA GLY A 289 4.07 -1.85 7.92
C GLY A 289 4.03 -3.27 7.34
N GLY A 290 5.11 -3.74 6.71
CA GLY A 290 5.16 -5.04 6.05
C GLY A 290 4.53 -5.09 4.65
N ALA A 291 4.00 -3.99 4.14
CA ALA A 291 3.42 -3.94 2.80
C ALA A 291 4.24 -3.07 1.84
N LEU A 292 4.34 -3.52 0.59
CA LEU A 292 4.85 -2.73 -0.52
C LEU A 292 3.73 -1.81 -1.04
N THR A 293 4.02 -0.53 -1.19
CA THR A 293 3.17 0.41 -1.94
C THR A 293 3.83 0.75 -3.28
N ILE A 294 3.12 0.49 -4.37
CA ILE A 294 3.40 1.03 -5.70
C ILE A 294 2.58 2.30 -5.87
N THR A 295 3.25 3.43 -6.07
CA THR A 295 2.62 4.74 -6.30
C THR A 295 2.75 5.12 -7.77
N ALA A 296 1.63 5.37 -8.44
CA ALA A 296 1.61 6.02 -9.74
C ALA A 296 1.33 7.51 -9.58
N GLN A 297 2.00 8.33 -10.38
CA GLN A 297 1.86 9.79 -10.33
C GLN A 297 2.31 10.45 -11.65
N PRO A 298 1.78 11.65 -11.98
CA PRO A 298 2.27 12.42 -13.12
C PRO A 298 3.77 12.68 -13.05
N ILE A 299 4.47 12.53 -14.17
CA ILE A 299 5.89 12.87 -14.25
C ILE A 299 6.03 14.41 -14.27
N PRO A 300 6.88 14.99 -13.39
CA PRO A 300 7.16 16.42 -13.39
C PRO A 300 7.56 16.93 -14.78
N GLN A 301 7.07 18.13 -15.14
CA GLN A 301 7.17 18.66 -16.49
C GLN A 301 8.63 18.80 -16.98
N ASP A 302 9.55 19.10 -16.08
CA ASP A 302 10.99 19.19 -16.34
C ASP A 302 11.64 17.84 -16.66
N LEU A 303 11.05 16.73 -16.19
CA LEU A 303 11.55 15.37 -16.39
C LEU A 303 10.93 14.64 -17.60
N GLN A 304 9.79 15.11 -18.14
CA GLN A 304 9.07 14.43 -19.22
C GLN A 304 9.91 14.19 -20.48
N GLN A 305 10.82 15.11 -20.82
CA GLN A 305 11.72 14.97 -21.98
C GLN A 305 12.70 13.80 -21.83
N TYR A 306 13.00 13.40 -20.59
CA TYR A 306 13.94 12.31 -20.28
C TYR A 306 13.23 10.97 -20.15
N ALA A 307 11.97 10.96 -19.70
CA ALA A 307 11.18 9.76 -19.49
C ALA A 307 10.48 9.23 -20.78
N TYR A 308 11.16 9.28 -21.93
CA TYR A 308 10.63 8.83 -23.22
C TYR A 308 9.29 9.45 -23.66
N GLY A 309 8.93 10.63 -23.12
CA GLY A 309 7.63 11.25 -23.35
C GLY A 309 6.47 10.60 -22.59
N GLY A 310 6.75 9.73 -21.63
CA GLY A 310 5.75 9.20 -20.69
C GLY A 310 5.13 10.31 -19.84
N SER A 311 3.84 10.17 -19.54
CA SER A 311 3.08 11.17 -18.77
C SER A 311 2.98 10.84 -17.29
N TYR A 312 3.14 9.56 -16.94
CA TYR A 312 3.06 9.06 -15.57
C TYR A 312 4.27 8.18 -15.25
N SER A 313 4.63 8.13 -13.97
CA SER A 313 5.54 7.13 -13.41
C SER A 313 4.72 6.13 -12.63
N SER A 314 5.12 4.86 -12.65
CA SER A 314 4.49 3.77 -11.89
C SER A 314 5.52 2.65 -11.65
N GLY A 315 5.12 1.56 -10.99
CA GLY A 315 5.96 0.40 -10.68
C GLY A 315 5.49 -0.91 -11.31
N LEU A 316 6.45 -1.79 -11.54
CA LEU A 316 6.30 -3.17 -12.01
C LEU A 316 7.29 -4.04 -11.23
N LEU A 317 6.90 -5.26 -10.89
CA LEU A 317 7.74 -6.31 -10.33
C LEU A 317 7.63 -7.56 -11.20
N ASP A 318 8.76 -8.09 -11.65
CA ASP A 318 8.87 -9.19 -12.61
C ASP A 318 9.90 -10.23 -12.11
N THR A 319 9.55 -11.52 -12.15
CA THR A 319 10.42 -12.63 -11.69
C THR A 319 11.10 -13.40 -12.82
N ARG A 320 11.00 -12.96 -14.07
CA ARG A 320 11.58 -13.62 -15.25
C ARG A 320 13.06 -13.90 -15.08
N GLY A 321 13.47 -15.13 -15.32
CA GLY A 321 14.86 -15.54 -15.10
C GLY A 321 15.30 -15.54 -13.62
N ILE A 322 14.38 -15.38 -12.66
CA ILE A 322 14.61 -15.54 -11.20
C ILE A 322 13.78 -16.71 -10.66
N PHE A 323 12.47 -16.67 -10.88
CA PHE A 323 11.52 -17.67 -10.42
C PHE A 323 10.47 -17.93 -11.51
N GLU A 324 10.33 -19.19 -11.90
CA GLU A 324 9.32 -19.62 -12.86
C GLU A 324 8.70 -20.94 -12.40
N GLN A 325 7.40 -21.10 -12.64
CA GLN A 325 6.72 -22.31 -12.23
C GLN A 325 5.66 -22.76 -13.24
N LYS A 326 5.62 -24.07 -13.45
CA LYS A 326 4.56 -24.77 -14.18
C LYS A 326 3.70 -25.53 -13.19
N TYR A 327 2.38 -25.30 -13.25
CA TYR A 327 1.37 -25.83 -12.33
C TYR A 327 1.56 -25.44 -10.86
N GLY A 328 0.47 -25.29 -10.13
CA GLY A 328 0.47 -24.92 -8.72
C GLY A 328 -0.58 -23.88 -8.40
N PHE A 329 -0.48 -23.31 -7.21
CA PHE A 329 -1.31 -22.20 -6.76
C PHE A 329 -0.47 -20.93 -6.69
N PHE A 330 -0.98 -19.83 -7.24
CA PHE A 330 -0.32 -18.53 -7.31
C PHE A 330 -1.25 -17.49 -6.70
N GLU A 331 -0.74 -16.65 -5.82
CA GLU A 331 -1.57 -15.73 -5.04
C GLU A 331 -0.87 -14.40 -4.78
N ILE A 332 -1.65 -13.32 -4.85
CA ILE A 332 -1.29 -11.99 -4.38
C ILE A 332 -2.33 -11.52 -3.37
N ARG A 333 -1.89 -10.90 -2.28
CA ARG A 333 -2.77 -10.12 -1.38
C ARG A 333 -2.51 -8.65 -1.60
N MET A 334 -3.50 -7.93 -2.13
CA MET A 334 -3.33 -6.52 -2.52
C MET A 334 -4.58 -5.67 -2.25
N ALA A 335 -4.34 -4.38 -2.03
CA ALA A 335 -5.35 -3.33 -2.00
C ALA A 335 -5.22 -2.44 -3.23
N LEU A 336 -6.36 -2.14 -3.86
CA LEU A 336 -6.42 -1.49 -5.17
C LEU A 336 -6.80 0.00 -5.09
N PRO A 337 -6.34 0.85 -6.02
CA PRO A 337 -6.74 2.26 -6.12
C PRO A 337 -8.15 2.43 -6.71
N THR A 338 -9.19 2.03 -5.98
CA THR A 338 -10.58 1.94 -6.47
C THR A 338 -11.20 3.25 -6.97
N THR A 339 -10.67 4.42 -6.58
CA THR A 339 -11.23 5.73 -6.97
C THR A 339 -10.45 6.46 -8.06
N ALA A 340 -9.26 5.97 -8.44
CA ALA A 340 -8.37 6.66 -9.37
C ALA A 340 -8.59 6.18 -10.81
N THR A 341 -9.57 6.77 -11.50
CA THR A 341 -9.87 6.41 -12.90
C THR A 341 -8.62 6.52 -13.77
N GLY A 342 -8.46 5.59 -14.70
CA GLY A 342 -7.26 5.44 -15.52
C GLY A 342 -6.22 4.48 -14.98
N THR A 343 -6.32 4.05 -13.71
CA THR A 343 -5.47 2.98 -13.16
C THR A 343 -5.89 1.60 -13.64
N TRP A 344 -4.90 0.75 -13.87
CA TRP A 344 -5.03 -0.64 -14.29
C TRP A 344 -3.99 -1.51 -13.55
N PRO A 345 -4.22 -1.81 -12.26
CA PRO A 345 -3.45 -2.80 -11.52
C PRO A 345 -3.67 -4.22 -12.04
N ALA A 346 -2.61 -5.03 -12.08
CA ALA A 346 -2.64 -6.40 -12.55
C ALA A 346 -1.65 -7.31 -11.80
N PHE A 347 -2.03 -8.59 -11.66
CA PHE A 347 -1.15 -9.70 -11.30
C PHE A 347 -1.35 -10.84 -12.30
N TRP A 348 -0.29 -11.20 -13.01
CA TRP A 348 -0.36 -12.03 -14.20
C TRP A 348 0.96 -12.80 -14.42
N MET A 349 0.95 -13.72 -15.38
CA MET A 349 2.05 -14.63 -15.65
C MET A 349 2.29 -14.83 -17.15
N ALA A 350 3.55 -15.01 -17.52
CA ALA A 350 3.95 -15.29 -18.90
C ALA A 350 5.14 -16.27 -18.94
N PRO A 351 5.34 -17.04 -20.03
CA PRO A 351 6.49 -17.94 -20.16
C PRO A 351 7.79 -17.21 -20.55
N ASP A 352 8.95 -17.76 -20.20
CA ASP A 352 10.27 -17.33 -20.71
C ASP A 352 10.88 -18.38 -21.68
N PRO A 353 11.35 -18.02 -22.89
CA PRO A 353 11.16 -16.73 -23.56
C PRO A 353 9.68 -16.45 -23.80
N ASN A 354 9.32 -15.17 -23.81
CA ASN A 354 7.95 -14.74 -24.06
C ASN A 354 7.45 -15.27 -25.42
N TYR A 355 6.49 -16.19 -25.36
CA TYR A 355 5.78 -16.73 -26.51
C TYR A 355 4.55 -15.87 -26.77
N SER A 356 4.58 -15.13 -27.89
CA SER A 356 3.49 -14.21 -28.26
C SER A 356 2.09 -14.83 -28.10
N GLY A 357 1.30 -14.20 -27.23
CA GLY A 357 -0.10 -14.57 -26.96
C GLY A 357 -0.30 -15.73 -25.98
N ILE A 358 0.72 -16.12 -25.20
CA ILE A 358 0.56 -17.02 -24.05
C ILE A 358 0.71 -16.20 -22.76
N GLU A 359 -0.36 -16.16 -21.98
CA GLU A 359 -0.49 -15.26 -20.82
C GLU A 359 -1.59 -15.77 -19.89
N ALA A 360 -1.41 -15.60 -18.59
CA ALA A 360 -2.39 -15.93 -17.56
C ALA A 360 -2.61 -14.72 -16.65
N ASP A 361 -3.79 -14.10 -16.78
CA ASP A 361 -4.18 -12.94 -15.99
C ASP A 361 -4.98 -13.42 -14.78
N ILE A 362 -4.30 -13.46 -13.63
CA ILE A 362 -4.90 -13.90 -12.36
C ILE A 362 -5.89 -12.85 -11.88
N THR A 363 -5.55 -11.57 -12.08
CA THR A 363 -6.43 -10.43 -11.80
C THR A 363 -5.97 -9.23 -12.61
N GLU A 364 -6.95 -8.55 -13.20
CA GLU A 364 -6.80 -7.20 -13.74
C GLU A 364 -7.99 -6.37 -13.25
N ASN A 365 -7.73 -5.20 -12.65
CA ASN A 365 -8.78 -4.34 -12.14
C ASN A 365 -8.72 -2.95 -12.80
N ILE A 366 -9.86 -2.27 -12.88
CA ILE A 366 -9.94 -0.88 -13.35
C ILE A 366 -10.80 -0.05 -12.40
N ALA A 367 -10.30 1.11 -11.96
CA ALA A 367 -11.01 1.94 -10.98
C ALA A 367 -12.38 2.46 -11.44
N ARG A 368 -12.63 2.56 -12.76
CA ARG A 368 -13.95 2.94 -13.29
C ARG A 368 -15.02 1.88 -13.00
N GLN A 369 -14.61 0.64 -12.75
CA GLN A 369 -15.47 -0.49 -12.43
C GLN A 369 -14.89 -1.20 -11.18
N SER A 370 -14.81 -0.47 -10.07
CA SER A 370 -14.12 -0.89 -8.85
C SER A 370 -14.74 -2.07 -8.10
N ASN A 371 -15.71 -2.77 -8.68
CA ASN A 371 -16.33 -3.98 -8.15
C ASN A 371 -16.30 -5.11 -9.19
N ILE A 372 -15.37 -5.00 -10.14
CA ILE A 372 -15.18 -5.93 -11.23
C ILE A 372 -13.70 -6.29 -11.34
N ASP A 373 -13.42 -7.58 -11.32
CA ASP A 373 -12.13 -8.18 -11.62
C ASP A 373 -12.19 -8.90 -12.98
N PHE A 374 -11.12 -8.84 -13.76
CA PHE A 374 -11.02 -9.58 -15.03
C PHE A 374 -10.02 -10.72 -14.87
N VAL A 375 -10.43 -11.93 -15.28
CA VAL A 375 -9.58 -13.12 -15.30
C VAL A 375 -9.51 -13.70 -16.69
N ARG A 376 -8.31 -13.95 -17.20
CA ARG A 376 -8.11 -14.34 -18.60
C ARG A 376 -6.97 -15.33 -18.75
N GLY A 377 -7.07 -16.14 -19.79
CA GLY A 377 -6.00 -17.04 -20.19
C GLY A 377 -5.87 -17.08 -21.70
N TYR A 378 -4.68 -16.78 -22.19
CA TYR A 378 -4.37 -16.74 -23.62
C TYR A 378 -3.57 -17.99 -24.03
N GLY A 379 -4.05 -18.65 -25.08
CA GLY A 379 -3.51 -19.93 -25.56
C GLY A 379 -2.57 -19.83 -26.77
N GLY A 380 -2.18 -18.64 -27.21
CA GLY A 380 -1.32 -18.42 -28.37
C GLY A 380 -2.05 -18.41 -29.74
N SER A 381 -1.39 -17.82 -30.75
CA SER A 381 -1.85 -17.67 -32.14
C SER A 381 -3.27 -17.08 -32.31
N GLY A 382 -3.46 -15.87 -31.79
CA GLY A 382 -4.67 -15.06 -31.93
C GLY A 382 -4.77 -14.05 -30.78
N GLN A 383 -5.51 -12.96 -30.97
CA GLN A 383 -5.81 -11.98 -29.91
C GLN A 383 -6.97 -12.42 -29.01
N ALA A 384 -7.58 -13.57 -29.29
CA ALA A 384 -8.71 -14.08 -28.53
C ALA A 384 -8.21 -14.91 -27.34
N ALA A 385 -8.69 -14.58 -26.15
CA ALA A 385 -8.44 -15.38 -24.97
C ALA A 385 -9.00 -16.81 -25.16
N ALA A 386 -8.26 -17.82 -24.69
CA ALA A 386 -8.74 -19.20 -24.64
C ALA A 386 -9.95 -19.33 -23.70
N PHE A 387 -9.94 -18.51 -22.65
CA PHE A 387 -11.10 -18.18 -21.82
C PHE A 387 -10.93 -16.75 -21.30
N SER A 388 -12.05 -16.07 -21.11
CA SER A 388 -12.11 -14.75 -20.49
C SER A 388 -13.37 -14.71 -19.68
N ASN A 389 -13.26 -14.25 -18.44
CA ASN A 389 -14.42 -13.98 -17.62
C ASN A 389 -14.24 -12.65 -16.90
N VAL A 390 -15.37 -12.02 -16.64
CA VAL A 390 -15.46 -10.88 -15.76
C VAL A 390 -15.97 -11.47 -14.45
N LEU A 391 -15.49 -11.00 -13.30
CA LEU A 391 -15.99 -11.37 -11.98
C LEU A 391 -16.54 -10.13 -11.25
N LYS A 392 -17.79 -10.18 -10.77
CA LYS A 392 -18.30 -9.13 -9.89
C LYS A 392 -17.79 -9.42 -8.49
N THR A 393 -16.80 -8.66 -8.08
CA THR A 393 -16.28 -8.68 -6.73
C THR A 393 -17.18 -7.82 -5.84
N GLY A 394 -17.12 -8.04 -4.53
CA GLY A 394 -17.88 -7.25 -3.56
C GLY A 394 -17.33 -5.83 -3.46
N ASP A 395 -17.22 -5.33 -2.23
CA ASP A 395 -16.35 -4.19 -1.98
C ASP A 395 -14.90 -4.60 -2.26
N LEU A 396 -14.16 -3.78 -3.03
CA LEU A 396 -12.72 -3.94 -3.28
C LEU A 396 -11.88 -2.97 -2.42
N THR A 397 -12.49 -2.30 -1.45
CA THR A 397 -11.75 -1.46 -0.50
C THR A 397 -10.95 -2.33 0.46
N GLY A 398 -9.71 -1.93 0.71
CA GLY A 398 -8.80 -2.71 1.55
C GLY A 398 -8.15 -3.88 0.80
N PHE A 399 -7.60 -4.82 1.56
CA PHE A 399 -6.82 -5.93 1.03
C PHE A 399 -7.70 -7.14 0.74
N HIS A 400 -7.56 -7.68 -0.47
CA HIS A 400 -8.15 -8.94 -0.90
C HIS A 400 -7.08 -9.89 -1.42
N THR A 401 -7.40 -11.18 -1.42
CA THR A 401 -6.56 -12.23 -2.00
C THR A 401 -7.07 -12.64 -3.36
N TYR A 402 -6.18 -12.61 -4.35
CA TYR A 402 -6.44 -13.00 -5.73
C TYR A 402 -5.54 -14.18 -6.06
N GLY A 403 -6.16 -15.32 -6.37
CA GLY A 403 -5.47 -16.59 -6.51
C GLY A 403 -5.81 -17.33 -7.79
N MET A 404 -4.88 -18.13 -8.29
CA MET A 404 -5.12 -19.05 -9.40
C MET A 404 -4.49 -20.42 -9.12
N MET A 405 -5.31 -21.47 -9.15
CA MET A 405 -4.88 -22.86 -9.18
C MET A 405 -4.77 -23.33 -10.63
N TRP A 406 -3.54 -23.60 -11.07
CA TRP A 406 -3.25 -24.16 -12.38
C TRP A 406 -2.84 -25.62 -12.26
N THR A 407 -3.65 -26.52 -12.83
CA THR A 407 -3.37 -27.96 -12.93
C THR A 407 -3.17 -28.38 -14.39
N PRO A 408 -2.75 -29.63 -14.67
CA PRO A 408 -2.71 -30.13 -16.04
C PRO A 408 -4.06 -30.11 -16.76
N GLY A 409 -5.19 -30.14 -16.02
CA GLY A 409 -6.53 -30.26 -16.59
C GLY A 409 -7.38 -28.99 -16.50
N THR A 410 -7.19 -28.19 -15.46
CA THR A 410 -8.01 -27.00 -15.18
C THR A 410 -7.19 -25.82 -14.66
N VAL A 411 -7.73 -24.63 -14.88
CA VAL A 411 -7.34 -23.37 -14.26
C VAL A 411 -8.54 -22.88 -13.45
N THR A 412 -8.36 -22.64 -12.16
CA THR A 412 -9.42 -22.15 -11.25
C THR A 412 -8.96 -20.87 -10.60
N PHE A 413 -9.76 -19.81 -10.70
CA PHE A 413 -9.52 -18.52 -10.09
C PHE A 413 -10.24 -18.42 -8.75
N TYR A 414 -9.60 -17.75 -7.80
CA TYR A 414 -10.07 -17.58 -6.43
C TYR A 414 -10.03 -16.11 -6.05
N TYR A 415 -11.06 -15.68 -5.35
CA TYR A 415 -11.16 -14.39 -4.69
C TYR A 415 -11.50 -14.65 -3.22
N ASP A 416 -10.64 -14.26 -2.28
CA ASP A 416 -10.81 -14.52 -0.85
C ASP A 416 -11.13 -16.00 -0.56
N ASP A 417 -10.29 -16.87 -1.13
CA ASP A 417 -10.42 -18.32 -1.13
C ASP A 417 -11.72 -18.88 -1.72
N GLN A 418 -12.60 -18.05 -2.27
CA GLN A 418 -13.78 -18.51 -2.99
C GLN A 418 -13.44 -18.75 -4.45
N ALA A 419 -13.64 -19.97 -4.95
CA ALA A 419 -13.55 -20.21 -6.38
C ALA A 419 -14.61 -19.38 -7.11
N VAL A 420 -14.18 -18.60 -8.10
CA VAL A 420 -15.02 -17.62 -8.82
C VAL A 420 -15.16 -17.97 -10.30
N TYR A 421 -14.20 -18.73 -10.84
CA TYR A 421 -14.27 -19.23 -12.20
C TYR A 421 -13.37 -20.45 -12.39
N GLN A 422 -13.78 -21.39 -13.25
CA GLN A 422 -12.93 -22.49 -13.68
C GLN A 422 -13.03 -22.71 -15.19
N ALA A 423 -11.88 -22.92 -15.82
CA ALA A 423 -11.77 -23.27 -17.23
C ALA A 423 -10.82 -24.46 -17.44
N PRO A 424 -10.88 -25.14 -18.59
CA PRO A 424 -9.84 -26.11 -18.98
C PRO A 424 -8.48 -25.44 -19.16
N THR A 425 -7.41 -26.11 -18.75
CA THR A 425 -6.04 -25.62 -19.01
C THR A 425 -5.78 -25.52 -20.51
N PRO A 426 -5.31 -24.37 -21.04
CA PRO A 426 -4.98 -24.23 -22.45
C PRO A 426 -3.91 -25.24 -22.84
N SER A 427 -4.13 -25.97 -23.94
CA SER A 427 -3.20 -27.03 -24.37
C SER A 427 -1.78 -26.55 -24.71
N THR A 428 -1.59 -25.24 -24.86
CA THR A 428 -0.31 -24.58 -25.17
C THR A 428 0.46 -24.15 -23.92
N TRP A 429 -0.16 -24.10 -22.74
CA TRP A 429 0.49 -23.82 -21.46
C TRP A 429 1.35 -25.01 -21.03
N THR A 430 2.51 -25.12 -21.67
CA THR A 430 3.40 -26.27 -21.55
C THR A 430 4.74 -25.95 -20.89
N ASN A 431 5.09 -24.67 -20.78
CA ASN A 431 6.31 -24.17 -20.15
C ASN A 431 6.02 -23.56 -18.77
N PRO A 432 7.01 -23.51 -17.86
CA PRO A 432 6.96 -22.64 -16.69
C PRO A 432 6.67 -21.18 -17.08
N MET A 433 6.08 -20.45 -16.14
CA MET A 433 5.78 -19.02 -16.30
C MET A 433 6.32 -18.25 -15.10
N TYR A 434 6.82 -17.05 -15.36
CA TYR A 434 7.21 -16.07 -14.34
C TYR A 434 6.02 -15.24 -13.89
N LEU A 435 6.11 -14.67 -12.69
CA LEU A 435 5.14 -13.77 -12.07
C LEU A 435 5.41 -12.31 -12.44
N ILE A 436 4.34 -11.54 -12.65
CA ILE A 436 4.37 -10.09 -12.90
C ILE A 436 3.29 -9.41 -12.05
N ALA A 437 3.66 -8.36 -11.31
CA ALA A 437 2.74 -7.47 -10.60
C ALA A 437 3.01 -6.02 -11.00
N ASN A 438 2.02 -5.28 -11.49
CA ASN A 438 2.22 -3.90 -11.94
C ASN A 438 0.97 -3.03 -11.80
N MET A 439 1.18 -1.72 -11.89
CA MET A 439 0.10 -0.74 -11.98
C MET A 439 0.22 0.09 -13.26
N ALA A 440 -0.48 -0.32 -14.31
CA ALA A 440 -0.54 0.43 -15.57
C ALA A 440 -1.46 1.65 -15.46
N ILE A 441 -1.27 2.65 -16.32
CA ILE A 441 -2.09 3.87 -16.42
C ILE A 441 -2.51 4.08 -17.87
N GLY A 442 -3.79 4.30 -18.14
CA GLY A 442 -4.30 4.41 -19.51
C GLY A 442 -4.68 3.06 -20.11
N GLY A 443 -4.77 3.00 -21.44
CA GLY A 443 -5.17 1.79 -22.16
C GLY A 443 -6.54 1.26 -21.69
N PHE A 444 -6.58 0.00 -21.26
CA PHE A 444 -7.78 -0.65 -20.74
C PHE A 444 -8.33 0.02 -19.46
N GLY A 445 -7.47 0.65 -18.65
CA GLY A 445 -7.86 1.44 -17.47
C GLY A 445 -8.66 2.71 -17.79
N GLY A 446 -8.67 3.14 -19.06
CA GLY A 446 -9.36 4.34 -19.53
C GLY A 446 -8.57 5.63 -19.33
N THR A 447 -9.21 6.77 -19.57
CA THR A 447 -8.55 8.09 -19.45
C THR A 447 -8.27 8.43 -17.98
N PRO A 448 -7.02 8.73 -17.59
CA PRO A 448 -6.70 9.12 -16.22
C PRO A 448 -7.26 10.51 -15.88
N ASP A 449 -7.74 10.66 -14.64
CA ASP A 449 -8.06 11.95 -14.03
C ASP A 449 -6.87 12.38 -13.16
N PRO A 450 -6.05 13.38 -13.58
CA PRO A 450 -4.87 13.80 -12.84
C PRO A 450 -5.17 14.25 -11.41
N ALA A 451 -6.41 14.68 -11.10
CA ALA A 451 -6.81 15.08 -9.75
C ALA A 451 -6.92 13.91 -8.76
N LYS A 452 -6.94 12.66 -9.27
CA LYS A 452 -6.99 11.44 -8.47
C LYS A 452 -5.61 10.81 -8.25
N PHE A 453 -4.54 11.50 -8.62
CA PHE A 453 -3.16 11.07 -8.42
C PHE A 453 -2.48 11.91 -7.32
N PRO A 454 -1.54 11.34 -6.54
CA PRO A 454 -0.98 9.99 -6.65
C PRO A 454 -1.98 8.88 -6.33
N ALA A 455 -1.92 7.79 -7.11
CA ALA A 455 -2.75 6.60 -6.92
C ALA A 455 -1.87 5.46 -6.39
N GLN A 456 -2.39 4.67 -5.46
CA GLN A 456 -1.60 3.66 -4.75
C GLN A 456 -2.22 2.27 -4.86
N MET A 457 -1.40 1.31 -5.22
CA MET A 457 -1.66 -0.13 -5.09
C MET A 457 -0.76 -0.63 -3.97
N GLN A 458 -1.33 -1.30 -2.97
CA GLN A 458 -0.57 -1.88 -1.86
C GLN A 458 -0.57 -3.40 -1.99
N ILE A 459 0.57 -4.02 -1.72
CA ILE A 459 0.78 -5.47 -1.80
C ILE A 459 1.33 -5.92 -0.47
N ASP A 460 0.60 -6.81 0.20
CA ASP A 460 1.00 -7.41 1.47
C ASP A 460 1.96 -8.58 1.22
N TYR A 461 1.58 -9.52 0.35
CA TYR A 461 2.47 -10.60 -0.06
C TYR A 461 2.18 -11.09 -1.48
N ILE A 462 3.18 -11.75 -2.08
CA ILE A 462 3.03 -12.62 -3.25
C ILE A 462 3.60 -14.00 -2.91
N ARG A 463 2.82 -15.06 -3.19
CA ARG A 463 3.16 -16.44 -2.87
C ARG A 463 2.85 -17.39 -4.02
N ALA A 464 3.65 -18.45 -4.12
CA ALA A 464 3.36 -19.60 -4.99
C ALA A 464 3.57 -20.92 -4.23
N TYR A 465 2.78 -21.92 -4.61
CA TYR A 465 2.79 -23.26 -4.02
C TYR A 465 2.80 -24.29 -5.15
N ALA A 466 3.55 -25.37 -4.96
CA ALA A 466 3.48 -26.53 -5.86
C ALA A 466 2.17 -27.31 -5.67
N LEU A 467 1.85 -28.17 -6.64
CA LEU A 467 0.80 -29.17 -6.48
C LEU A 467 1.27 -30.30 -5.53
N PRO A 468 0.37 -30.82 -4.67
CA PRO A 468 0.70 -31.87 -3.70
C PRO A 468 1.07 -33.22 -4.34
N ASP A 469 0.72 -33.42 -5.61
CA ASP A 469 1.01 -34.64 -6.36
C ASP A 469 2.42 -34.67 -6.99
N GLY A 470 3.19 -33.57 -6.82
CA GLY A 470 4.54 -33.43 -7.34
C GLY A 470 4.62 -33.18 -8.85
N SER A 471 3.51 -32.82 -9.50
CA SER A 471 3.49 -32.52 -10.94
C SER A 471 4.02 -31.13 -11.31
N SER A 472 4.20 -30.23 -10.34
CA SER A 472 4.77 -28.90 -10.56
C SER A 472 6.24 -28.96 -10.99
N THR A 473 6.61 -28.09 -11.92
CA THR A 473 8.01 -27.79 -12.26
C THR A 473 8.34 -26.40 -11.72
N VAL A 474 9.41 -26.26 -10.93
CA VAL A 474 9.84 -25.00 -10.33
C VAL A 474 11.27 -24.72 -10.76
N GLU A 475 11.53 -23.51 -11.24
CA GLU A 475 12.85 -23.07 -11.69
C GLU A 475 13.29 -21.85 -10.87
N HIS A 476 14.48 -21.95 -10.28
CA HIS A 476 15.18 -20.85 -9.63
C HIS A 476 16.41 -20.52 -10.47
N LEU A 477 16.35 -19.38 -11.15
CA LEU A 477 17.28 -19.00 -12.19
C LEU A 477 18.12 -17.78 -11.73
N THR A 478 19.11 -17.41 -12.54
CA THR A 478 19.93 -16.22 -12.33
C THR A 478 19.73 -15.32 -13.56
N PRO A 479 19.10 -14.14 -13.41
CA PRO A 479 18.93 -13.18 -14.50
C PRO A 479 20.27 -12.83 -15.14
N LEU A 480 20.27 -12.69 -16.45
CA LEU A 480 21.42 -12.16 -17.16
C LEU A 480 21.67 -10.70 -16.83
N ALA A 481 22.91 -10.37 -16.46
CA ALA A 481 23.36 -8.99 -16.45
C ALA A 481 23.58 -8.48 -17.90
N PRO A 482 23.23 -7.22 -18.22
CA PRO A 482 23.74 -6.57 -19.41
C PRO A 482 25.27 -6.36 -19.31
N GLY A 483 25.95 -6.49 -20.45
CA GLY A 483 27.37 -6.79 -20.53
C GLY A 483 28.34 -5.60 -20.41
N GLY A 484 28.51 -5.02 -19.22
CA GLY A 484 29.74 -4.26 -18.87
C GLY A 484 29.58 -2.99 -18.03
N THR A 485 29.62 -3.11 -16.69
CA THR A 485 29.70 -1.95 -15.77
C THR A 485 30.97 -2.01 -14.92
N LEU A 486 31.74 -0.92 -14.82
CA LEU A 486 32.94 -0.83 -13.98
C LEU A 486 32.54 -0.46 -12.52
N LYS A 487 32.66 -1.39 -11.56
CA LYS A 487 32.24 -1.19 -10.14
C LYS A 487 33.36 -0.66 -9.23
N VAL A 488 33.03 0.14 -8.22
CA VAL A 488 34.01 0.62 -7.19
C VAL A 488 34.24 -0.48 -6.14
N ASN A 489 35.52 -0.70 -5.73
CA ASN A 489 36.02 -1.56 -4.64
C ASN A 489 36.97 -2.73 -5.02
N GLY A 490 37.86 -2.54 -6.00
CA GLY A 490 38.96 -3.47 -6.24
C GLY A 490 40.03 -3.44 -5.14
N GLY A 491 40.45 -4.59 -4.61
CA GLY A 491 41.66 -4.67 -3.79
C GLY A 491 42.93 -4.55 -4.65
N VAL A 492 43.97 -3.88 -4.13
CA VAL A 492 45.28 -3.79 -4.79
C VAL A 492 46.03 -5.11 -4.64
N VAL A 493 46.54 -5.66 -5.75
CA VAL A 493 47.34 -6.88 -5.80
C VAL A 493 48.72 -6.56 -6.39
N ALA A 494 49.77 -7.15 -5.79
CA ALA A 494 51.13 -7.02 -6.28
C ALA A 494 51.38 -7.91 -7.51
N GLY A 495 51.95 -7.33 -8.58
CA GLY A 495 52.21 -8.01 -9.85
C GLY A 495 51.05 -7.93 -10.85
N GLN A 496 51.28 -8.47 -12.06
CA GLN A 496 50.29 -8.51 -13.14
C GLN A 496 49.52 -9.84 -13.15
N PRO A 497 48.17 -9.82 -13.23
CA PRO A 497 47.40 -10.99 -13.59
C PRO A 497 47.80 -11.52 -14.97
N THR A 498 47.42 -12.76 -15.30
CA THR A 498 47.55 -13.24 -16.68
C THR A 498 46.45 -12.58 -17.51
N LEU A 499 46.79 -11.52 -18.23
CA LEU A 499 45.84 -10.73 -18.99
C LEU A 499 45.62 -11.29 -20.40
N GLY A 500 44.35 -11.39 -20.80
CA GLY A 500 43.97 -11.47 -22.20
C GLY A 500 43.57 -10.08 -22.67
N VAL A 501 44.36 -9.43 -23.53
CA VAL A 501 43.83 -8.30 -24.30
C VAL A 501 42.90 -8.91 -25.34
N GLN A 502 41.60 -8.95 -25.04
CA GLN A 502 40.61 -9.49 -25.94
C GLN A 502 40.20 -8.40 -26.93
N THR A 503 40.54 -8.61 -28.19
CA THR A 503 39.83 -7.99 -29.31
C THR A 503 38.95 -9.05 -29.92
N PHE A 504 37.74 -8.72 -30.35
CA PHE A 504 36.88 -9.68 -31.02
C PHE A 504 37.07 -9.59 -32.53
N ALA A 505 36.68 -10.63 -33.26
CA ALA A 505 36.37 -10.52 -34.67
C ALA A 505 34.93 -10.00 -34.81
N ASP A 506 34.53 -9.61 -36.02
CA ASP A 506 33.17 -9.12 -36.30
C ASP A 506 32.08 -10.20 -36.10
N ASP A 507 32.49 -11.47 -36.02
CA ASP A 507 31.64 -12.61 -35.68
C ASP A 507 31.60 -12.91 -34.17
N GLY A 508 32.18 -12.04 -33.35
CA GLY A 508 32.19 -12.15 -31.89
C GLY A 508 33.26 -13.08 -31.33
N THR A 509 34.12 -13.70 -32.16
CA THR A 509 35.19 -14.59 -31.67
C THR A 509 36.40 -13.82 -31.15
N ALA A 510 36.98 -14.21 -30.01
CA ALA A 510 38.19 -13.56 -29.49
C ALA A 510 39.40 -13.83 -30.39
N VAL A 511 40.15 -12.77 -30.72
CA VAL A 511 41.32 -12.78 -31.61
C VAL A 511 42.47 -11.96 -31.05
N THR A 512 43.71 -12.32 -31.42
CA THR A 512 44.94 -11.67 -30.93
C THR A 512 45.53 -10.66 -31.92
N THR A 513 44.85 -10.38 -33.03
CA THR A 513 45.28 -9.48 -34.12
C THR A 513 44.28 -8.35 -34.33
N ARG A 514 44.72 -7.21 -34.86
CA ARG A 514 43.86 -6.02 -35.06
C ARG A 514 42.91 -6.17 -36.25
N HIS A 515 41.63 -5.85 -36.05
CA HIS A 515 40.60 -5.83 -37.10
C HIS A 515 40.10 -4.43 -37.47
N VAL A 516 40.54 -3.39 -36.75
CA VAL A 516 40.40 -1.98 -37.18
C VAL A 516 41.72 -1.56 -37.84
N VAL A 517 41.67 -1.14 -39.09
CA VAL A 517 42.84 -0.96 -39.96
C VAL A 517 42.90 0.45 -40.52
N GLN A 518 44.02 1.12 -40.28
CA GLN A 518 44.33 2.39 -40.93
C GLN A 518 44.78 2.17 -42.37
N ILE A 519 44.18 2.91 -43.31
CA ILE A 519 44.55 2.92 -44.73
C ILE A 519 44.91 4.34 -45.19
N SER A 520 45.63 4.47 -46.29
CA SER A 520 46.20 5.76 -46.74
C SER A 520 45.19 6.73 -47.37
N SER A 521 44.05 6.24 -47.85
CA SER A 521 42.97 7.01 -48.47
C SER A 521 41.67 6.21 -48.44
N ASP A 522 40.55 6.79 -48.90
CA ASP A 522 39.27 6.07 -48.93
C ASP A 522 39.37 4.73 -49.69
N PRO A 523 38.50 3.74 -49.39
CA PRO A 523 38.60 2.41 -49.97
C PRO A 523 38.52 2.33 -51.50
N GLN A 524 38.01 3.36 -52.19
CA GLN A 524 37.97 3.41 -53.66
C GLN A 524 39.31 3.87 -54.26
N HIS A 525 40.16 4.53 -53.46
CA HIS A 525 41.46 5.08 -53.86
C HIS A 525 42.65 4.39 -53.19
N ALA A 526 42.42 3.58 -52.15
CA ALA A 526 43.46 2.78 -51.50
C ALA A 526 44.04 1.72 -52.46
N SER A 527 45.31 1.38 -52.29
CA SER A 527 45.92 0.34 -53.11
C SER A 527 45.36 -1.05 -52.76
N GLN A 528 45.26 -1.93 -53.76
CA GLN A 528 44.79 -3.30 -53.54
C GLN A 528 45.64 -4.03 -52.48
N ALA A 529 46.94 -3.73 -52.39
CA ALA A 529 47.81 -4.29 -51.37
C ALA A 529 47.43 -3.84 -49.94
N GLU A 530 46.97 -2.60 -49.76
CA GLU A 530 46.48 -2.11 -48.46
C GLU A 530 45.15 -2.76 -48.10
N LEU A 531 44.25 -2.89 -49.07
CA LEU A 531 42.95 -3.54 -48.88
C LEU A 531 43.11 -5.04 -48.58
N ASP A 532 44.04 -5.72 -49.26
CA ASP A 532 44.35 -7.14 -49.01
C ASP A 532 45.01 -7.34 -47.64
N ALA A 533 45.90 -6.41 -47.23
CA ALA A 533 46.54 -6.43 -45.92
C ALA A 533 45.55 -6.23 -44.76
N ALA A 534 44.40 -5.58 -45.00
CA ALA A 534 43.35 -5.41 -44.01
C ALA A 534 42.57 -6.70 -43.71
N GLY A 535 42.76 -7.78 -44.49
CA GLY A 535 42.06 -9.05 -44.29
C GLY A 535 40.63 -9.06 -44.83
N THR A 536 39.90 -10.16 -44.63
CA THR A 536 38.57 -10.36 -45.23
C THR A 536 37.50 -9.46 -44.60
N LYS A 537 37.58 -9.24 -43.28
CA LYS A 537 36.63 -8.42 -42.53
C LYS A 537 37.35 -7.45 -41.62
N ALA A 538 37.08 -6.15 -41.80
CA ALA A 538 37.78 -5.09 -41.08
C ALA A 538 37.02 -3.76 -41.10
N LEU A 539 37.19 -2.96 -40.06
CA LEU A 539 36.80 -1.54 -40.08
C LEU A 539 37.99 -0.71 -40.60
N LEU A 540 37.83 -0.09 -41.77
CA LEU A 540 38.87 0.71 -42.41
C LEU A 540 38.75 2.18 -42.00
N ILE A 541 39.84 2.81 -41.57
CA ILE A 541 39.88 4.23 -41.19
C ILE A 541 40.93 5.03 -41.97
N TRP A 542 40.61 6.27 -42.38
CA TRP A 542 41.54 7.17 -43.09
C TRP A 542 41.28 8.65 -42.83
N ASP A 543 42.27 9.49 -43.17
CA ASP A 543 42.20 10.95 -43.08
C ASP A 543 41.67 11.55 -44.38
N GLN A 544 40.67 12.43 -44.27
CA GLN A 544 40.18 13.19 -45.41
C GLN A 544 39.57 14.53 -44.98
N GLY A 545 40.09 15.63 -45.53
CA GLY A 545 39.47 16.96 -45.35
C GLY A 545 39.44 17.48 -43.91
N GLY A 546 40.34 17.03 -43.03
CA GLY A 546 40.36 17.42 -41.62
C GLY A 546 39.38 16.64 -40.74
N ALA A 547 38.89 15.50 -41.22
CA ALA A 547 38.13 14.52 -40.46
C ALA A 547 38.68 13.10 -40.69
N VAL A 548 38.34 12.20 -39.78
CA VAL A 548 38.59 10.76 -39.88
C VAL A 548 37.31 10.09 -40.36
N PHE A 549 37.42 9.28 -41.40
CA PHE A 549 36.32 8.50 -41.96
C PHE A 549 36.52 7.02 -41.67
N ALA A 550 35.40 6.29 -41.59
CA ALA A 550 35.37 4.85 -41.46
C ALA A 550 34.46 4.20 -42.53
N SER A 551 34.81 2.97 -42.92
CA SER A 551 33.99 2.08 -43.75
C SER A 551 34.24 0.64 -43.33
N TYR A 552 33.17 -0.15 -43.21
CA TYR A 552 33.24 -1.56 -42.87
C TYR A 552 33.42 -2.40 -44.14
N LYS A 553 34.43 -3.26 -44.14
CA LYS A 553 34.76 -4.19 -45.21
C LYS A 553 34.27 -5.59 -44.83
N ASP A 554 33.47 -6.20 -45.71
CA ASP A 554 33.12 -7.63 -45.64
C ASP A 554 33.38 -8.30 -47.00
N GLY A 555 34.46 -9.09 -47.05
CA GLY A 555 34.98 -9.69 -48.27
C GLY A 555 35.45 -8.63 -49.27
N THR A 556 34.70 -8.47 -50.36
CA THR A 556 34.93 -7.44 -51.39
C THR A 556 33.94 -6.28 -51.30
N THR A 557 33.02 -6.31 -50.34
CA THR A 557 31.95 -5.33 -50.16
C THR A 557 32.35 -4.31 -49.11
N TYR A 558 31.95 -3.05 -49.31
CA TYR A 558 32.24 -1.94 -48.42
C TYR A 558 30.94 -1.21 -48.07
N SER A 559 30.78 -0.84 -46.79
CA SER A 559 29.71 0.04 -46.35
C SER A 559 29.98 1.50 -46.78
N SER A 560 28.97 2.37 -46.64
CA SER A 560 29.13 3.80 -46.92
C SER A 560 30.18 4.45 -46.02
N ASN A 561 30.92 5.41 -46.57
CA ASN A 561 31.89 6.20 -45.82
C ASN A 561 31.17 7.08 -44.78
N THR A 562 31.49 6.90 -43.50
CA THR A 562 30.93 7.69 -42.39
C THR A 562 32.05 8.48 -41.71
N ALA A 563 31.80 9.76 -41.38
CA ALA A 563 32.74 10.57 -40.61
C ALA A 563 32.63 10.23 -39.11
N VAL A 564 33.69 9.65 -38.54
CA VAL A 564 33.71 9.13 -37.16
C VAL A 564 34.43 10.06 -36.19
N ALA A 565 35.39 10.86 -36.65
CA ALA A 565 36.05 11.85 -35.81
C ALA A 565 36.45 13.11 -36.59
N THR A 566 36.65 14.20 -35.86
CA THR A 566 37.20 15.46 -36.38
C THR A 566 38.71 15.50 -36.13
N GLY A 567 39.49 15.99 -37.09
CA GLY A 567 40.96 16.03 -37.01
C GLY A 567 41.65 15.02 -37.93
N THR A 568 42.80 14.53 -37.49
CA THR A 568 43.61 13.53 -38.22
C THR A 568 43.83 12.30 -37.35
N ILE A 569 44.03 11.12 -37.96
CA ILE A 569 44.35 9.86 -37.29
C ILE A 569 45.61 9.97 -36.43
N ALA A 570 46.52 10.90 -36.74
CA ALA A 570 47.69 11.19 -35.91
C ALA A 570 47.36 11.65 -34.47
N GLY A 571 46.14 12.10 -34.19
CA GLY A 571 45.64 12.45 -32.85
C GLY A 571 44.85 11.33 -32.15
N LEU A 572 44.56 10.23 -32.84
CA LEU A 572 43.98 9.03 -32.22
C LEU A 572 45.06 8.31 -31.42
N GLN A 573 44.91 8.25 -30.09
CA GLN A 573 45.74 7.39 -29.25
C GLN A 573 44.95 6.09 -29.02
N MET A 574 45.31 5.05 -29.78
CA MET A 574 44.76 3.68 -29.81
C MET A 574 43.80 3.38 -30.96
N LYS A 575 43.71 2.07 -31.25
CA LYS A 575 43.52 1.48 -32.58
C LYS A 575 42.10 0.98 -32.83
N GLY A 576 41.21 1.16 -31.87
CA GLY A 576 39.88 0.57 -31.87
C GLY A 576 39.88 -0.95 -31.75
N ALA A 577 38.79 -1.48 -31.22
CA ALA A 577 38.56 -2.89 -31.04
C ALA A 577 37.16 -3.24 -31.52
N PHE A 578 37.00 -4.42 -32.10
CA PHE A 578 35.67 -5.01 -32.20
C PHE A 578 35.25 -5.52 -30.83
N LEU A 579 33.97 -5.36 -30.54
CA LEU A 579 33.27 -5.86 -29.38
C LEU A 579 32.62 -7.20 -29.80
N SER A 580 32.26 -8.03 -28.83
CA SER A 580 31.75 -9.38 -29.13
C SER A 580 30.38 -9.41 -29.81
N ASP A 581 29.65 -8.29 -29.78
CA ASP A 581 28.37 -8.10 -30.49
C ASP A 581 28.56 -7.71 -31.98
N GLY A 582 29.81 -7.61 -32.45
CA GLY A 582 30.16 -7.24 -33.82
C GLY A 582 30.28 -5.73 -34.06
N ASN A 583 30.02 -4.89 -33.04
CA ASN A 583 30.27 -3.45 -33.10
C ASN A 583 31.77 -3.15 -32.92
N ALA A 584 32.19 -1.92 -33.22
CA ALA A 584 33.57 -1.48 -33.04
C ALA A 584 33.67 -0.20 -32.21
N VAL A 585 34.60 -0.15 -31.27
CA VAL A 585 34.90 1.05 -30.47
C VAL A 585 36.11 1.80 -31.04
N LEU A 586 36.07 3.13 -31.04
CA LEU A 586 37.17 4.04 -31.39
C LEU A 586 37.38 5.05 -30.25
N THR A 587 38.62 5.23 -29.78
CA THR A 587 38.98 6.12 -28.66
C THR A 587 40.04 7.16 -29.09
N TRP A 588 39.92 8.41 -28.62
CA TRP A 588 40.91 9.45 -28.95
C TRP A 588 40.93 10.66 -28.03
N VAL A 589 41.97 11.49 -28.18
CA VAL A 589 42.09 12.79 -27.54
C VAL A 589 41.98 13.89 -28.60
N GLN A 590 41.12 14.86 -28.36
CA GLN A 590 40.87 15.98 -29.28
C GLN A 590 41.03 17.32 -28.58
N SER A 591 41.63 18.30 -29.27
CA SER A 591 41.66 19.69 -28.80
C SER A 591 40.42 20.45 -29.27
N ASP A 592 39.51 20.73 -28.34
CA ASP A 592 38.29 21.51 -28.58
C ASP A 592 38.42 22.87 -27.89
N SER A 593 38.45 23.95 -28.67
CA SER A 593 38.56 25.33 -28.16
C SER A 593 39.74 25.59 -27.21
N GLY A 594 40.85 24.86 -27.38
CA GLY A 594 42.06 24.99 -26.56
C GLY A 594 42.11 24.08 -25.33
N VAL A 595 41.09 23.25 -25.10
CA VAL A 595 41.05 22.22 -24.06
C VAL A 595 41.17 20.85 -24.72
N GLN A 596 42.00 19.96 -24.17
CA GLN A 596 42.06 18.57 -24.64
C GLN A 596 41.01 17.72 -23.92
N ASN A 597 40.22 16.96 -24.68
CA ASN A 597 39.17 16.08 -24.19
C ASN A 597 39.36 14.66 -24.71
N ALA A 598 39.08 13.67 -23.87
CA ALA A 598 38.96 12.27 -24.23
C ALA A 598 37.59 11.97 -24.83
N TRP A 599 37.55 11.16 -25.88
CA TRP A 599 36.36 10.76 -26.61
C TRP A 599 36.37 9.25 -26.87
N ALA A 600 35.18 8.65 -26.91
CA ALA A 600 34.98 7.29 -27.36
C ALA A 600 33.71 7.18 -28.22
N ASP A 601 33.77 6.40 -29.29
CA ASP A 601 32.68 6.23 -30.26
C ASP A 601 32.45 4.74 -30.53
N VAL A 602 31.18 4.30 -30.47
CA VAL A 602 30.78 2.94 -30.79
C VAL A 602 30.13 2.94 -32.16
N VAL A 603 30.78 2.32 -33.14
CA VAL A 603 30.36 2.23 -34.53
C VAL A 603 29.70 0.88 -34.77
N LYS A 604 28.41 0.91 -35.15
CA LYS A 604 27.68 -0.28 -35.56
C LYS A 604 28.08 -0.68 -36.97
N THR A 605 28.63 -1.87 -37.14
CA THR A 605 29.14 -2.33 -38.44
C THR A 605 28.03 -2.68 -39.43
N SER A 606 26.83 -2.95 -38.93
CA SER A 606 25.63 -3.28 -39.72
C SER A 606 25.11 -2.12 -40.57
N ASP A 607 25.17 -0.89 -40.05
CA ASP A 607 24.59 0.31 -40.68
C ASP A 607 25.49 1.55 -40.64
N MET A 608 26.68 1.43 -40.03
CA MET A 608 27.64 2.52 -39.81
C MET A 608 27.09 3.67 -38.97
N SER A 609 26.03 3.46 -38.18
CA SER A 609 25.60 4.40 -37.15
C SER A 609 26.61 4.43 -36.01
N GLN A 610 26.69 5.57 -35.31
CA GLN A 610 27.72 5.79 -34.30
C GLN A 610 27.15 6.44 -33.03
N THR A 611 27.62 5.98 -31.88
CA THR A 611 27.30 6.54 -30.56
C THR A 611 28.54 7.20 -29.97
N LYS A 612 28.63 8.52 -30.17
CA LYS A 612 29.79 9.32 -29.77
C LYS A 612 29.63 9.90 -28.37
N GLN A 613 30.62 9.69 -27.51
CA GLN A 613 30.64 10.17 -26.13
C GLN A 613 31.91 10.96 -25.82
N GLN A 614 31.75 12.18 -25.27
CA GLN A 614 32.84 12.89 -24.62
C GLN A 614 33.03 12.30 -23.21
N LEU A 615 34.23 11.84 -22.90
CA LEU A 615 34.53 11.17 -21.63
C LEU A 615 34.94 12.17 -20.54
N GLY A 616 35.70 13.20 -20.90
CA GLY A 616 36.15 14.24 -19.97
C GLY A 616 37.41 14.97 -20.44
N ALA A 617 37.94 15.86 -19.58
CA ALA A 617 39.21 16.53 -19.85
C ALA A 617 40.37 15.52 -19.89
N ALA A 618 41.30 15.71 -20.82
CA ALA A 618 42.43 14.85 -21.04
C ALA A 618 43.74 15.66 -21.06
N SER A 619 44.78 15.06 -20.52
CA SER A 619 46.13 15.64 -20.43
C SER A 619 47.24 14.67 -20.84
N GLY A 620 46.87 13.42 -21.09
CA GLY A 620 47.78 12.32 -21.39
C GLY A 620 47.06 11.19 -22.15
N PRO A 621 47.58 9.96 -22.08
CA PRO A 621 47.10 8.86 -22.90
C PRO A 621 45.71 8.36 -22.50
N ILE A 622 45.06 7.69 -23.46
CA ILE A 622 43.80 6.96 -23.32
C ILE A 622 44.04 5.48 -23.66
N THR A 623 43.39 4.57 -22.94
CA THR A 623 43.53 3.11 -23.09
C THR A 623 42.19 2.41 -22.97
N GLU A 624 41.91 1.44 -23.84
CA GLU A 624 40.67 0.64 -23.83
C GLU A 624 40.89 -0.87 -23.73
N ALA A 625 39.90 -1.59 -23.19
CA ALA A 625 39.80 -3.05 -23.20
C ALA A 625 38.37 -3.49 -23.51
N ALA A 626 38.17 -4.32 -24.55
CA ALA A 626 36.86 -4.88 -24.87
C ALA A 626 36.50 -6.05 -23.96
N THR A 627 35.20 -6.20 -23.71
CA THR A 627 34.59 -7.29 -22.93
C THR A 627 33.86 -8.25 -23.87
N ALA A 628 33.59 -9.48 -23.44
CA ALA A 628 32.97 -10.49 -24.30
C ALA A 628 31.43 -10.39 -24.44
N HIS A 629 30.80 -9.25 -24.09
CA HIS A 629 29.33 -9.04 -24.16
C HIS A 629 28.96 -7.70 -24.80
N GLY A 630 29.71 -7.28 -25.82
CA GLY A 630 29.46 -6.01 -26.50
C GLY A 630 29.92 -4.77 -25.73
N GLY A 631 30.42 -4.91 -24.50
CA GLY A 631 30.95 -3.81 -23.70
C GLY A 631 32.46 -3.54 -23.85
N PHE A 632 32.94 -2.42 -23.31
CA PHE A 632 34.37 -2.13 -23.15
C PHE A 632 34.62 -1.22 -21.92
N ALA A 633 35.84 -1.20 -21.42
CA ALA A 633 36.29 -0.20 -20.44
C ALA A 633 37.36 0.69 -21.03
N VAL A 634 37.39 1.95 -20.61
CA VAL A 634 38.34 2.97 -21.08
C VAL A 634 38.87 3.78 -19.91
N SER A 635 40.16 4.11 -19.92
CA SER A 635 40.78 5.06 -18.98
C SER A 635 41.60 6.13 -19.68
N TRP A 636 41.70 7.32 -19.09
CA TRP A 636 42.49 8.44 -19.61
C TRP A 636 43.07 9.32 -18.50
N HIS A 637 44.18 10.01 -18.81
CA HIS A 637 44.88 10.85 -17.84
C HIS A 637 44.31 12.27 -17.79
N ASN A 638 44.01 12.77 -16.59
CA ASN A 638 43.47 14.10 -16.33
C ASN A 638 44.25 14.80 -15.19
N GLY A 639 45.34 15.49 -15.55
CA GLY A 639 46.25 16.09 -14.60
C GLY A 639 47.02 15.04 -13.81
N ALA A 640 46.77 14.97 -12.50
CA ALA A 640 47.36 13.96 -11.61
C ALA A 640 46.46 12.73 -11.42
N GLU A 641 45.23 12.76 -11.94
CA GLU A 641 44.25 11.67 -11.83
C GLU A 641 44.23 10.84 -13.11
N ILE A 642 43.87 9.56 -12.98
CA ILE A 642 43.51 8.71 -14.10
C ILE A 642 42.03 8.39 -13.95
N ASP A 643 41.24 8.85 -14.90
CA ASP A 643 39.80 8.64 -14.95
C ASP A 643 39.50 7.37 -15.75
N ALA A 644 38.48 6.60 -15.37
CA ALA A 644 38.00 5.44 -16.11
C ALA A 644 36.48 5.37 -16.19
N ARG A 645 35.97 4.70 -17.23
CA ARG A 645 34.54 4.48 -17.49
C ARG A 645 34.29 3.17 -18.24
N GLY A 646 33.15 2.54 -17.99
CA GLY A 646 32.66 1.35 -18.71
C GLY A 646 31.58 1.68 -19.73
N TYR A 647 31.41 0.79 -20.70
CA TYR A 647 30.34 0.70 -21.69
C TYR A 647 29.85 -0.75 -21.73
N ASP A 648 28.54 -0.97 -21.78
CA ASP A 648 27.92 -2.29 -21.56
C ASP A 648 27.28 -2.93 -22.81
N GLY A 649 27.54 -2.38 -24.00
CA GLY A 649 26.87 -2.80 -25.25
C GLY A 649 25.60 -2.02 -25.57
N TYR A 650 25.03 -1.29 -24.59
CA TYR A 650 23.81 -0.51 -24.75
C TYR A 650 24.04 0.98 -24.45
N GLY A 651 24.97 1.33 -23.56
CA GLY A 651 25.32 2.71 -23.20
C GLY A 651 26.54 2.82 -22.27
N TYR A 652 26.92 4.05 -21.92
CA TYR A 652 28.00 4.30 -20.94
C TYR A 652 27.41 4.39 -19.52
N PHE A 653 27.35 3.26 -18.81
CA PHE A 653 26.81 3.19 -17.44
C PHE A 653 27.84 3.52 -16.34
N GLY A 654 27.34 4.11 -15.25
CA GLY A 654 28.10 4.44 -14.04
C GLY A 654 28.82 5.80 -14.09
N SER A 655 29.17 6.30 -12.90
CA SER A 655 29.99 7.52 -12.77
C SER A 655 31.41 7.28 -13.27
N LYS A 656 32.06 8.32 -13.80
CA LYS A 656 33.50 8.35 -13.99
C LYS A 656 34.18 7.99 -12.65
N VAL A 657 35.05 6.99 -12.66
CA VAL A 657 35.79 6.59 -11.46
C VAL A 657 37.25 6.99 -11.59
N VAL A 658 37.82 7.50 -10.51
CA VAL A 658 39.26 7.73 -10.42
C VAL A 658 39.94 6.41 -10.07
N VAL A 659 40.86 5.97 -10.91
CA VAL A 659 41.59 4.71 -10.78
C VAL A 659 43.08 5.00 -10.53
N GLN A 660 43.80 4.02 -9.96
CA GLN A 660 45.23 4.21 -9.65
C GLN A 660 46.16 4.05 -10.86
N GLY A 661 45.65 3.54 -11.98
CA GLY A 661 46.44 3.18 -13.16
C GLY A 661 45.63 3.14 -14.44
N ASP A 662 46.24 2.70 -15.52
CA ASP A 662 45.58 2.53 -16.82
C ASP A 662 44.88 1.17 -16.93
N VAL A 663 43.75 1.12 -17.64
CA VAL A 663 43.09 -0.13 -18.04
C VAL A 663 44.07 -0.97 -18.86
N ALA A 664 44.36 -2.17 -18.36
CA ALA A 664 45.39 -3.06 -18.88
C ALA A 664 44.83 -4.23 -19.69
N GLY A 665 43.58 -4.63 -19.44
CA GLY A 665 42.92 -5.75 -20.11
C GLY A 665 41.84 -6.38 -19.25
N ILE A 666 41.34 -7.52 -19.72
CA ILE A 666 40.40 -8.37 -18.98
C ILE A 666 41.14 -9.63 -18.54
N ASP A 667 40.92 -10.08 -17.32
CA ASP A 667 41.50 -11.35 -16.86
C ASP A 667 40.67 -12.56 -17.35
N ALA A 668 41.01 -13.76 -16.89
CA ALA A 668 40.30 -14.98 -17.28
C ALA A 668 38.90 -15.10 -16.64
N GLN A 669 38.56 -14.24 -15.69
CA GLN A 669 37.30 -14.21 -14.95
C GLN A 669 36.31 -13.18 -15.52
N GLY A 670 36.77 -12.29 -16.40
CA GLY A 670 35.94 -11.22 -16.95
C GLY A 670 36.12 -9.87 -16.25
N ASP A 671 37.07 -9.76 -15.31
CA ASP A 671 37.33 -8.52 -14.57
C ASP A 671 38.18 -7.54 -15.38
N VAL A 672 37.82 -6.26 -15.37
CA VAL A 672 38.72 -5.19 -15.83
C VAL A 672 39.89 -5.07 -14.88
N VAL A 673 41.08 -5.20 -15.45
CA VAL A 673 42.32 -5.00 -14.71
C VAL A 673 42.85 -3.61 -15.00
N VAL A 674 43.02 -2.82 -13.94
CA VAL A 674 43.77 -1.57 -13.97
C VAL A 674 45.19 -1.84 -13.48
N SER A 675 46.20 -1.21 -14.09
CA SER A 675 47.61 -1.40 -13.72
C SER A 675 48.41 -0.11 -13.62
N TRP A 676 49.35 -0.05 -12.67
CA TRP A 676 50.31 1.04 -12.52
C TRP A 676 51.66 0.51 -12.02
N THR A 677 52.68 1.37 -12.10
CA THR A 677 54.02 1.07 -11.56
C THR A 677 54.47 2.20 -10.65
N ASP A 678 54.96 1.86 -9.46
CA ASP A 678 55.52 2.81 -8.51
C ASP A 678 56.93 2.38 -8.03
N GLY A 679 57.50 3.10 -7.06
CA GLY A 679 58.83 2.82 -6.51
C GLY A 679 58.98 1.47 -5.79
N SER A 680 57.88 0.74 -5.58
CA SER A 680 57.84 -0.59 -4.96
C SER A 680 57.60 -1.74 -5.96
N GLY A 681 57.22 -1.43 -7.20
CA GLY A 681 57.01 -2.42 -8.25
C GLY A 681 55.76 -2.14 -9.10
N GLN A 682 55.35 -3.15 -9.85
CA GLN A 682 54.12 -3.11 -10.66
C GLN A 682 52.95 -3.65 -9.84
N HIS A 683 51.81 -2.95 -9.91
CA HIS A 683 50.59 -3.28 -9.17
C HIS A 683 49.40 -3.36 -10.12
N SER A 684 48.37 -4.07 -9.68
CA SER A 684 47.10 -4.19 -10.37
C SER A 684 45.93 -4.07 -9.40
N GLN A 685 44.81 -3.59 -9.90
CA GLN A 685 43.54 -3.54 -9.17
C GLN A 685 42.46 -4.13 -10.09
N LEU A 686 41.67 -5.06 -9.55
CA LEU A 686 40.60 -5.76 -10.28
C LEU A 686 39.28 -5.02 -10.07
N TYR A 687 38.58 -4.77 -11.17
CA TYR A 687 37.26 -4.18 -11.20
C TYR A 687 36.35 -5.18 -11.88
N ASP A 688 35.32 -5.62 -11.17
CA ASP A 688 34.35 -6.59 -11.69
C ASP A 688 33.69 -6.02 -12.93
N VAL A 689 33.82 -6.75 -14.04
CA VAL A 689 33.14 -6.44 -15.29
C VAL A 689 32.18 -7.51 -15.73
N TRP A 690 32.04 -8.65 -15.03
CA TRP A 690 31.04 -9.66 -15.38
C TRP A 690 30.53 -10.55 -14.23
N ALA A 691 29.20 -10.66 -14.18
CA ALA A 691 28.49 -11.89 -13.86
C ALA A 691 27.77 -12.37 -15.15
N ASP A 692 28.34 -13.35 -15.85
CA ASP A 692 27.71 -14.07 -16.97
C ASP A 692 27.34 -15.51 -16.54
N PRO A 693 26.05 -15.90 -16.58
CA PRO A 693 25.64 -17.30 -16.50
C PRO A 693 24.96 -17.85 -17.76
N PHE A 694 25.13 -17.31 -18.98
CA PHE A 694 24.70 -18.02 -20.19
C PHE A 694 25.86 -18.56 -21.03
N ASN A 695 26.39 -19.69 -20.54
CA ASN A 695 26.49 -20.86 -21.40
C ASN A 695 26.39 -22.19 -20.61
N ASP A 696 25.16 -22.70 -20.41
CA ASP A 696 24.82 -24.14 -20.49
C ASP A 696 23.29 -24.31 -20.53
N HIS A 697 22.73 -24.33 -21.74
CA HIS A 697 21.60 -25.21 -22.04
C HIS A 697 22.06 -26.29 -23.03
N THR A 698 23.04 -27.10 -22.65
CA THR A 698 23.36 -28.37 -23.31
C THR A 698 23.89 -29.43 -22.32
N GLY A 699 23.03 -29.97 -21.46
CA GLY A 699 23.03 -31.40 -21.18
C GLY A 699 23.26 -31.88 -19.74
N THR A 700 22.22 -32.56 -19.23
CA THR A 700 22.14 -33.46 -18.07
C THR A 700 22.03 -32.82 -16.69
N ALA A 701 20.82 -32.92 -16.13
CA ALA A 701 20.49 -32.68 -14.74
C ALA A 701 21.50 -33.36 -13.79
N SER A 702 22.01 -32.61 -12.82
CA SER A 702 22.66 -33.19 -11.64
C SER A 702 21.59 -33.47 -10.57
N PRO A 703 21.64 -34.63 -9.89
CA PRO A 703 20.73 -34.91 -8.79
C PRO A 703 21.02 -33.98 -7.60
N PRO A 704 20.02 -33.71 -6.74
CA PRO A 704 20.19 -32.79 -5.62
C PRO A 704 21.30 -33.28 -4.68
N PRO A 705 22.09 -32.39 -4.05
CA PRO A 705 23.02 -32.79 -3.01
C PRO A 705 22.22 -33.37 -1.82
N PRO A 706 22.69 -34.45 -1.18
CA PRO A 706 22.04 -34.96 0.03
C PRO A 706 22.15 -33.91 1.14
N PRO A 707 21.14 -33.79 2.03
CA PRO A 707 21.17 -32.83 3.13
C PRO A 707 22.39 -33.08 4.02
N SER A 708 23.11 -32.00 4.34
CA SER A 708 24.26 -32.02 5.24
C SER A 708 23.86 -32.58 6.62
N PRO A 709 24.66 -33.45 7.25
CA PRO A 709 24.39 -33.87 8.61
C PRO A 709 24.49 -32.66 9.58
N PRO A 710 23.67 -32.60 10.64
CA PRO A 710 23.68 -31.50 11.58
C PRO A 710 25.06 -31.37 12.27
N PRO A 711 25.54 -30.15 12.54
CA PRO A 711 26.82 -29.95 13.20
C PRO A 711 26.79 -30.49 14.65
N PRO A 712 27.92 -30.98 15.18
CA PRO A 712 28.00 -31.42 16.57
C PRO A 712 27.80 -30.24 17.53
N PRO A 713 27.21 -30.47 18.72
CA PRO A 713 26.93 -29.41 19.68
C PRO A 713 28.24 -28.77 20.19
N PRO A 714 28.28 -27.42 20.36
CA PRO A 714 29.45 -26.73 20.87
C PRO A 714 29.71 -27.03 22.37
N PRO A 715 30.97 -26.94 22.85
CA PRO A 715 31.30 -27.14 24.25
C PRO A 715 30.72 -26.01 25.13
N PRO A 716 30.38 -26.28 26.41
CA PRO A 716 29.75 -25.31 27.28
C PRO A 716 30.69 -24.13 27.62
N PRO A 717 30.19 -22.88 27.63
CA PRO A 717 30.97 -21.69 27.97
C PRO A 717 31.30 -21.61 29.49
N PRO A 718 32.37 -20.90 29.88
CA PRO A 718 32.68 -20.66 31.29
C PRO A 718 31.62 -19.78 31.96
N PRO A 719 31.40 -19.92 33.29
CA PRO A 719 30.32 -19.23 33.99
C PRO A 719 30.54 -17.70 34.02
N PRO A 720 29.49 -16.89 33.80
CA PRO A 720 29.56 -15.43 33.87
C PRO A 720 29.70 -14.92 35.33
N PRO A 721 30.22 -13.70 35.54
CA PRO A 721 30.22 -13.06 36.86
C PRO A 721 28.77 -12.87 37.36
N PRO A 722 28.54 -12.88 38.69
CA PRO A 722 27.19 -12.83 39.25
C PRO A 722 26.52 -11.51 38.85
N PRO A 723 25.24 -11.55 38.42
CA PRO A 723 24.50 -10.34 38.07
C PRO A 723 24.31 -9.44 39.30
N PRO A 724 24.17 -8.12 39.12
CA PRO A 724 23.67 -7.26 40.19
C PRO A 724 22.32 -7.81 40.68
N PRO A 725 22.00 -7.67 41.98
CA PRO A 725 20.75 -8.21 42.49
C PRO A 725 19.59 -7.63 41.67
N PRO A 726 18.62 -8.46 41.28
CA PRO A 726 17.47 -7.96 40.53
C PRO A 726 16.81 -6.85 41.35
N PRO A 727 16.29 -5.79 40.70
CA PRO A 727 15.32 -4.93 41.37
C PRO A 727 14.24 -5.85 41.97
N PRO A 728 13.72 -5.54 43.17
CA PRO A 728 12.71 -6.37 43.79
C PRO A 728 11.58 -6.58 42.78
N PRO A 729 10.98 -7.80 42.69
CA PRO A 729 9.85 -8.01 41.82
C PRO A 729 8.80 -6.95 42.19
N SER A 730 8.35 -6.19 41.20
CA SER A 730 7.05 -5.55 41.31
C SER A 730 6.05 -6.68 41.45
N SER A 731 5.74 -7.06 42.70
CA SER A 731 4.75 -8.08 43.03
C SER A 731 3.33 -7.50 42.88
N GLY A 732 3.09 -6.77 41.80
CA GLY A 732 1.81 -6.18 41.45
C GLY A 732 1.63 -6.35 39.96
N GLY A 733 0.52 -6.97 39.57
CA GLY A 733 0.11 -7.01 38.18
C GLY A 733 -0.03 -5.60 37.59
N GLN A 734 0.24 -5.50 36.30
CA GLN A 734 0.19 -4.28 35.50
C GLN A 734 -1.19 -4.16 34.86
N VAL A 735 -1.60 -2.92 34.55
CA VAL A 735 -2.74 -2.68 33.65
C VAL A 735 -2.19 -1.98 32.43
N ILE A 736 -2.26 -2.64 31.29
CA ILE A 736 -1.70 -2.18 30.01
C ILE A 736 -2.88 -2.03 29.06
N THR A 737 -3.06 -0.85 28.49
CA THR A 737 -4.19 -0.55 27.60
C THR A 737 -3.65 -0.15 26.23
N ALA A 738 -4.14 -0.81 25.19
CA ALA A 738 -3.84 -0.52 23.80
C ALA A 738 -4.45 0.82 23.35
N ALA A 739 -3.80 1.49 22.41
CA ALA A 739 -4.30 2.67 21.69
C ALA A 739 -5.19 2.23 20.51
N THR A 740 -5.77 3.14 19.73
CA THR A 740 -6.81 2.79 18.73
C THR A 740 -6.32 2.05 17.46
N ALA A 741 -5.03 1.73 17.34
CA ALA A 741 -4.42 1.02 16.21
C ALA A 741 -3.97 -0.41 16.62
N PRO A 742 -3.64 -1.33 15.70
CA PRO A 742 -3.06 -2.62 16.05
C PRO A 742 -1.80 -2.48 16.90
N ASP A 743 -1.85 -2.91 18.15
CA ASP A 743 -0.77 -2.75 19.13
C ASP A 743 -0.13 -4.10 19.54
N THR A 744 1.02 -4.05 20.21
CA THR A 744 1.63 -5.23 20.86
C THR A 744 1.80 -5.00 22.36
N LEU A 745 1.11 -5.78 23.18
CA LEU A 745 1.11 -5.67 24.65
C LEU A 745 1.82 -6.88 25.27
N THR A 746 2.64 -6.64 26.29
CA THR A 746 3.36 -7.70 27.03
C THR A 746 3.31 -7.45 28.54
N GLY A 747 2.63 -8.32 29.30
CA GLY A 747 2.42 -8.19 30.76
C GLY A 747 3.65 -8.50 31.61
N GLY A 748 4.35 -9.60 31.30
CA GLY A 748 5.61 -9.97 31.96
C GLY A 748 5.42 -11.01 33.06
N ALA A 749 5.60 -10.66 34.34
CA ALA A 749 5.38 -11.59 35.45
C ALA A 749 4.54 -10.91 36.52
N GLY A 750 3.47 -11.55 36.97
CA GLY A 750 2.41 -10.91 37.76
C GLY A 750 1.03 -11.33 37.27
N ASN A 751 -0.03 -10.78 37.86
CA ASN A 751 -1.40 -10.98 37.37
C ASN A 751 -1.82 -9.75 36.60
N ASP A 752 -1.43 -9.67 35.34
CA ASP A 752 -1.53 -8.48 34.50
C ASP A 752 -2.94 -8.36 33.89
N THR A 753 -3.34 -7.15 33.51
CA THR A 753 -4.59 -6.85 32.82
C THR A 753 -4.25 -6.13 31.51
N LEU A 754 -4.48 -6.79 30.39
CA LEU A 754 -4.20 -6.28 29.06
C LEU A 754 -5.54 -5.89 28.43
N ASN A 755 -5.84 -4.59 28.40
CA ASN A 755 -7.03 -4.05 27.77
C ASN A 755 -6.75 -3.83 26.27
N ALA A 756 -7.35 -4.69 25.45
CA ALA A 756 -7.29 -4.59 24.00
C ALA A 756 -8.05 -3.36 23.51
N SER A 757 -7.60 -2.84 22.39
CA SER A 757 -8.23 -1.77 21.63
C SER A 757 -9.29 -2.32 20.69
N ARG A 758 -9.78 -1.46 19.77
CA ARG A 758 -10.56 -1.91 18.63
C ARG A 758 -9.69 -2.32 17.43
N GLY A 759 -8.37 -2.17 17.49
CA GLY A 759 -7.43 -2.70 16.50
C GLY A 759 -7.16 -4.20 16.71
N GLY A 760 -6.56 -4.87 15.71
CA GLY A 760 -6.13 -6.26 15.83
C GLY A 760 -4.83 -6.38 16.61
N ASP A 761 -4.91 -6.47 17.94
CA ASP A 761 -3.77 -6.39 18.84
C ASP A 761 -3.03 -7.74 19.01
N GLN A 762 -1.73 -7.72 19.31
CA GLN A 762 -0.94 -8.86 19.76
C GLN A 762 -0.74 -8.79 21.28
N LEU A 763 -1.28 -9.73 22.03
CA LEU A 763 -1.32 -9.72 23.50
C LEU A 763 -0.53 -10.91 24.07
N THR A 764 0.41 -10.64 24.97
CA THR A 764 1.21 -11.66 25.67
C THR A 764 1.15 -11.41 27.17
N GLY A 765 0.53 -12.31 27.95
CA GLY A 765 0.36 -12.13 29.40
C GLY A 765 1.67 -12.35 30.15
N GLY A 766 2.36 -13.44 29.83
CA GLY A 766 3.56 -13.89 30.50
C GLY A 766 3.26 -14.83 31.67
N GLY A 767 3.91 -14.61 32.82
CA GLY A 767 3.81 -15.50 33.97
C GLY A 767 2.91 -14.99 35.08
N GLY A 768 1.72 -15.56 35.22
CA GLY A 768 0.84 -15.39 36.38
C GLY A 768 -0.60 -15.72 36.01
N ALA A 769 -1.58 -15.02 36.59
CA ALA A 769 -2.99 -15.17 36.22
C ALA A 769 -3.47 -13.86 35.59
N ASP A 770 -3.41 -13.80 34.27
CA ASP A 770 -3.56 -12.59 33.48
C ASP A 770 -4.99 -12.42 32.96
N ALA A 771 -5.42 -11.18 32.74
CA ALA A 771 -6.73 -10.83 32.23
C ALA A 771 -6.61 -10.12 30.88
N PHE A 772 -7.11 -10.73 29.81
CA PHE A 772 -7.18 -10.15 28.47
C PHE A 772 -8.58 -9.58 28.26
N VAL A 773 -8.70 -8.25 28.26
CA VAL A 773 -9.98 -7.54 28.36
C VAL A 773 -10.32 -6.91 27.01
N PHE A 774 -11.47 -7.30 26.46
CA PHE A 774 -12.05 -6.76 25.24
C PHE A 774 -13.29 -5.97 25.60
N ALA A 775 -13.11 -4.65 25.73
CA ALA A 775 -14.18 -3.74 26.15
C ALA A 775 -15.24 -3.53 25.06
N HIS A 776 -14.83 -3.65 23.79
CA HIS A 776 -15.66 -3.52 22.61
C HIS A 776 -15.25 -4.57 21.58
N GLU A 777 -16.11 -4.81 20.61
CA GLU A 777 -15.77 -5.63 19.46
C GLU A 777 -14.62 -5.00 18.66
N PRO A 778 -13.54 -5.74 18.42
CA PRO A 778 -12.42 -5.23 17.65
C PRO A 778 -12.75 -5.26 16.15
N TRP A 779 -12.26 -4.25 15.42
CA TRP A 779 -12.38 -4.11 13.97
C TRP A 779 -11.52 -5.11 13.18
N ALA A 780 -10.55 -5.75 13.85
CA ALA A 780 -9.75 -6.86 13.34
C ALA A 780 -9.43 -7.84 14.48
N PRO A 781 -9.24 -9.14 14.21
CA PRO A 781 -8.99 -10.12 15.26
C PRO A 781 -7.70 -9.80 16.03
N SER A 782 -7.77 -9.89 17.37
CA SER A 782 -6.58 -9.76 18.23
C SER A 782 -6.00 -11.13 18.55
N HIS A 783 -4.68 -11.27 18.58
CA HIS A 783 -3.97 -12.51 18.87
C HIS A 783 -3.44 -12.55 20.29
N VAL A 784 -3.86 -13.55 21.07
CA VAL A 784 -3.31 -13.84 22.39
C VAL A 784 -2.31 -14.98 22.26
N THR A 785 -1.04 -14.71 22.56
CA THR A 785 0.07 -15.60 22.17
C THR A 785 0.39 -16.70 23.19
N ASP A 786 0.00 -16.54 24.45
CA ASP A 786 0.41 -17.41 25.56
C ASP A 786 -0.69 -17.75 26.59
N PHE A 787 -1.96 -17.65 26.19
CA PHE A 787 -3.10 -17.88 27.09
C PHE A 787 -3.07 -19.26 27.78
N VAL A 788 -3.12 -19.28 29.12
CA VAL A 788 -3.12 -20.49 29.94
C VAL A 788 -4.51 -20.78 30.49
N VAL A 789 -5.18 -21.78 29.90
CA VAL A 789 -6.54 -22.22 30.29
C VAL A 789 -6.65 -22.53 31.78
N GLY A 790 -7.63 -21.91 32.45
CA GLY A 790 -7.90 -22.09 33.88
C GLY A 790 -6.95 -21.35 34.83
N THR A 791 -5.98 -20.61 34.29
CA THR A 791 -5.12 -19.68 35.04
C THR A 791 -5.40 -18.24 34.60
N ASP A 792 -5.43 -17.99 33.30
CA ASP A 792 -5.75 -16.69 32.72
C ASP A 792 -7.25 -16.53 32.49
N ARG A 793 -7.66 -15.28 32.27
CA ARG A 793 -9.05 -14.86 32.05
C ARG A 793 -9.16 -14.10 30.74
N LEU A 794 -10.04 -14.58 29.87
CA LEU A 794 -10.54 -13.83 28.72
C LEU A 794 -11.81 -13.07 29.14
N ASP A 795 -11.76 -11.74 29.15
CA ASP A 795 -12.89 -10.89 29.54
C ASP A 795 -13.50 -10.16 28.34
N ILE A 796 -14.54 -10.77 27.76
CA ILE A 796 -15.36 -10.20 26.68
C ILE A 796 -16.68 -9.60 27.20
N SER A 797 -16.77 -9.29 28.51
CA SER A 797 -18.01 -8.77 29.10
C SER A 797 -18.36 -7.37 28.61
N GLY A 798 -17.41 -6.63 28.04
CA GLY A 798 -17.68 -5.38 27.32
C GLY A 798 -18.46 -5.62 26.04
N MET A 799 -17.96 -6.49 25.16
CA MET A 799 -18.62 -6.89 23.91
C MET A 799 -20.05 -7.40 24.14
N LEU A 800 -20.23 -8.27 25.14
CA LEU A 800 -21.56 -8.79 25.50
C LEU A 800 -22.50 -7.72 26.06
N ARG A 801 -21.98 -6.66 26.67
CA ARG A 801 -22.81 -5.54 27.17
C ARG A 801 -23.24 -4.60 26.05
N ASP A 802 -22.37 -4.34 25.09
CA ASP A 802 -22.67 -3.50 23.91
C ASP A 802 -23.86 -4.04 23.11
N THR A 803 -24.08 -5.35 23.21
CA THR A 803 -25.14 -6.07 22.52
C THR A 803 -26.37 -6.33 23.38
N GLY A 804 -26.32 -5.97 24.67
CA GLY A 804 -27.40 -6.19 25.62
C GLY A 804 -27.57 -7.66 26.04
N TYR A 805 -26.57 -8.51 25.85
CA TYR A 805 -26.62 -9.90 26.32
C TYR A 805 -26.69 -9.97 27.86
N THR A 806 -27.64 -10.74 28.38
CA THR A 806 -27.90 -10.90 29.83
C THR A 806 -27.81 -12.34 30.31
N GLY A 807 -27.45 -13.28 29.43
CA GLY A 807 -27.24 -14.68 29.79
C GLY A 807 -25.94 -14.91 30.55
N SER A 808 -25.71 -16.16 30.97
CA SER A 808 -24.53 -16.53 31.79
C SER A 808 -23.51 -17.40 31.07
N ASP A 809 -23.83 -17.89 29.87
CA ASP A 809 -22.96 -18.73 29.04
C ASP A 809 -23.15 -18.35 27.57
N PRO A 810 -22.41 -17.34 27.08
CA PRO A 810 -22.56 -16.82 25.72
C PRO A 810 -22.19 -17.85 24.66
N VAL A 811 -21.41 -18.89 25.00
CA VAL A 811 -21.12 -20.00 24.09
C VAL A 811 -22.31 -20.94 23.97
N ALA A 812 -22.95 -21.30 25.09
CA ALA A 812 -24.18 -22.11 25.06
C ALA A 812 -25.37 -21.35 24.43
N ASP A 813 -25.41 -20.03 24.64
CA ASP A 813 -26.46 -19.15 24.14
C ASP A 813 -26.18 -18.62 22.71
N LYS A 814 -25.06 -19.04 22.09
CA LYS A 814 -24.65 -18.78 20.69
C LYS A 814 -24.25 -17.35 20.32
N TYR A 815 -23.98 -16.51 21.32
CA TYR A 815 -23.34 -15.20 21.13
C TYR A 815 -21.82 -15.32 20.90
N VAL A 816 -21.23 -16.45 21.28
CA VAL A 816 -19.80 -16.72 21.08
C VAL A 816 -19.63 -18.12 20.52
N TRP A 817 -18.80 -18.25 19.49
CA TRP A 817 -18.42 -19.55 18.93
C TRP A 817 -16.92 -19.75 19.15
N LEU A 818 -16.54 -20.97 19.52
CA LEU A 818 -15.14 -21.37 19.63
C LEU A 818 -14.86 -22.36 18.50
N MET A 819 -13.93 -22.02 17.61
CA MET A 819 -13.55 -22.84 16.46
C MET A 819 -12.06 -23.16 16.49
N ASP A 820 -11.68 -24.26 15.86
CA ASP A 820 -10.27 -24.63 15.67
C ASP A 820 -9.69 -23.74 14.56
N ASP A 821 -8.56 -23.07 14.83
CA ASP A 821 -7.87 -22.19 13.87
C ASP A 821 -7.09 -22.96 12.77
N GLY A 822 -7.04 -24.29 12.86
CA GLY A 822 -6.29 -25.15 11.94
C GLY A 822 -4.77 -25.17 12.17
N GLN A 823 -4.26 -24.42 13.14
CA GLN A 823 -2.84 -24.31 13.56
C GLN A 823 -2.61 -24.80 15.01
N GLY A 824 -3.66 -25.23 15.70
CA GLY A 824 -3.61 -25.77 17.07
C GLY A 824 -4.00 -24.77 18.16
N GLY A 825 -4.54 -23.60 17.78
CA GLY A 825 -5.18 -22.60 18.63
C GLY A 825 -6.72 -22.62 18.53
N THR A 826 -7.37 -21.58 19.05
CA THR A 826 -8.83 -21.42 19.06
C THR A 826 -9.21 -20.04 18.57
N GLU A 827 -10.01 -19.98 17.50
CA GLU A 827 -10.69 -18.77 17.07
C GLU A 827 -11.93 -18.54 17.95
N VAL A 828 -12.05 -17.32 18.49
CA VAL A 828 -13.25 -16.84 19.16
C VAL A 828 -14.00 -15.95 18.19
N LEU A 829 -15.20 -16.37 17.83
CA LEU A 829 -16.12 -15.59 17.01
C LEU A 829 -17.23 -15.02 17.87
N PHE A 830 -17.64 -13.79 17.61
CA PHE A 830 -18.66 -13.07 18.35
C PHE A 830 -19.86 -12.80 17.44
N ASP A 831 -21.04 -13.22 17.90
CA ASP A 831 -22.30 -12.90 17.27
C ASP A 831 -23.05 -11.90 18.16
N PRO A 832 -23.10 -10.61 17.80
CA PRO A 832 -23.72 -9.61 18.64
C PRO A 832 -25.24 -9.78 18.79
N ASP A 833 -25.93 -10.52 17.93
CA ASP A 833 -27.37 -10.79 18.09
C ASP A 833 -27.68 -12.22 18.57
N GLY A 834 -26.67 -13.09 18.53
CA GLY A 834 -26.64 -14.41 19.16
C GLY A 834 -27.50 -15.48 18.51
N THR A 835 -28.25 -15.19 17.42
CA THR A 835 -28.90 -16.18 16.49
C THR A 835 -29.77 -15.51 15.38
N GLY A 836 -29.52 -14.25 15.01
CA GLY A 836 -30.42 -13.41 14.21
C GLY A 836 -30.02 -13.20 12.74
N THR A 837 -31.04 -13.07 11.89
CA THR A 837 -30.95 -12.88 10.42
C THR A 837 -30.41 -11.51 9.99
N ALA A 838 -29.94 -10.67 10.92
CA ALA A 838 -29.43 -9.33 10.62
C ALA A 838 -27.90 -9.32 10.45
N HIS A 839 -27.19 -10.23 11.12
CA HIS A 839 -25.74 -10.41 11.02
C HIS A 839 -25.46 -11.80 10.43
N GLN A 840 -25.08 -11.86 9.14
CA GLN A 840 -25.03 -13.15 8.41
C GLN A 840 -23.89 -14.09 8.87
N TRP A 841 -22.90 -13.59 9.63
CA TRP A 841 -21.77 -14.36 10.16
C TRP A 841 -21.34 -13.80 11.52
N PRO A 842 -20.92 -14.65 12.48
CA PRO A 842 -20.24 -14.18 13.68
C PRO A 842 -18.87 -13.60 13.30
N ASP A 843 -18.52 -12.46 13.86
CA ASP A 843 -17.28 -11.76 13.59
C ASP A 843 -16.10 -12.48 14.24
N TYR A 844 -15.00 -12.61 13.51
CA TYR A 844 -13.78 -13.17 14.07
C TYR A 844 -13.05 -12.08 14.87
N VAL A 845 -12.98 -12.26 16.19
CA VAL A 845 -12.56 -11.18 17.10
C VAL A 845 -11.28 -11.49 17.87
N ILE A 846 -11.00 -12.76 18.18
CA ILE A 846 -9.82 -13.13 18.98
C ILE A 846 -9.26 -14.48 18.51
N ASP A 847 -7.94 -14.54 18.33
CA ASP A 847 -7.16 -15.76 18.15
C ASP A 847 -6.47 -16.14 19.47
N LEU A 848 -6.79 -17.30 20.05
CA LEU A 848 -6.06 -17.86 21.19
C LEU A 848 -5.02 -18.85 20.68
N GLN A 849 -3.78 -18.39 20.50
CA GLN A 849 -2.71 -19.21 19.95
C GLN A 849 -2.35 -20.34 20.91
N HIS A 850 -2.11 -21.54 20.34
CA HIS A 850 -1.70 -22.73 21.08
C HIS A 850 -2.68 -23.24 22.15
N VAL A 851 -3.93 -22.75 22.14
CA VAL A 851 -5.02 -23.23 22.98
C VAL A 851 -5.97 -24.08 22.14
N PRO A 852 -5.98 -25.42 22.26
CA PRO A 852 -6.82 -26.26 21.40
C PRO A 852 -8.29 -26.23 21.82
N VAL A 853 -9.20 -26.09 20.84
CA VAL A 853 -10.66 -25.93 21.08
C VAL A 853 -11.32 -27.15 21.74
N ALA A 854 -10.72 -28.34 21.61
CA ALA A 854 -11.30 -29.61 22.04
C ALA A 854 -11.58 -29.66 23.55
N GLY A 855 -12.85 -29.46 23.94
CA GLY A 855 -13.29 -29.52 25.33
C GLY A 855 -13.15 -28.21 26.10
N LEU A 856 -12.94 -27.08 25.41
CA LEU A 856 -13.05 -25.73 25.98
C LEU A 856 -14.52 -25.32 26.17
N THR A 857 -14.75 -24.54 27.22
CA THR A 857 -16.05 -23.95 27.58
C THR A 857 -15.83 -22.51 28.02
N TYR A 858 -16.86 -21.67 27.95
CA TYR A 858 -16.77 -20.27 28.41
C TYR A 858 -16.28 -20.17 29.87
N ALA A 859 -16.69 -21.09 30.73
CA ALA A 859 -16.26 -21.17 32.13
C ALA A 859 -14.76 -21.48 32.30
N GLN A 860 -14.15 -22.20 31.34
CA GLN A 860 -12.70 -22.48 31.38
C GLN A 860 -11.88 -21.28 30.88
N LEU A 861 -12.43 -20.47 29.97
CA LEU A 861 -11.79 -19.23 29.48
C LEU A 861 -11.90 -18.07 30.47
N THR A 862 -12.91 -18.07 31.34
CA THR A 862 -13.15 -17.02 32.35
C THR A 862 -12.72 -17.40 33.77
N GLY A 863 -12.17 -18.62 33.95
CA GLY A 863 -12.16 -19.37 35.21
C GLY A 863 -10.86 -19.38 36.04
N GLY A 864 -9.92 -18.46 35.83
CA GLY A 864 -8.70 -18.33 36.64
C GLY A 864 -8.90 -17.66 38.02
N ALA A 865 -9.05 -18.48 39.07
CA ALA A 865 -8.97 -18.22 40.52
C ALA A 865 -9.50 -16.90 41.15
N SER A 866 -10.58 -17.04 41.93
CA SER A 866 -10.96 -16.09 42.98
C SER A 866 -9.90 -15.94 44.07
N ALA A 867 -9.61 -14.70 44.48
CA ALA A 867 -9.25 -14.40 45.87
C ALA A 867 -10.40 -13.62 46.51
N SER A 868 -11.21 -14.31 47.32
CA SER A 868 -12.11 -13.66 48.27
C SER A 868 -11.30 -12.90 49.33
N PRO A 869 -11.81 -11.76 49.85
CA PRO A 869 -11.09 -10.93 50.82
C PRO A 869 -10.87 -11.69 52.14
N PRO A 870 -9.79 -11.40 52.90
CA PRO A 870 -9.57 -12.04 54.19
C PRO A 870 -10.68 -11.66 55.19
N PRO A 871 -11.33 -12.63 55.87
CA PRO A 871 -12.33 -12.40 56.92
C PRO A 871 -11.68 -11.93 58.24
N PRO A 872 -12.45 -11.31 59.15
CA PRO A 872 -11.94 -10.43 60.21
C PRO A 872 -11.31 -11.18 61.40
N SER A 873 -10.34 -10.53 62.04
CA SER A 873 -9.84 -10.94 63.36
C SER A 873 -10.89 -10.66 64.48
N PRO A 874 -11.16 -11.61 65.39
CA PRO A 874 -12.17 -11.50 66.47
C PRO A 874 -11.52 -11.02 67.80
N PRO A 875 -12.27 -10.87 68.92
CA PRO A 875 -12.78 -9.61 69.46
C PRO A 875 -12.10 -9.16 70.79
N PRO A 876 -12.33 -7.91 71.25
CA PRO A 876 -12.53 -7.64 72.67
C PRO A 876 -14.01 -7.37 72.97
N PRO A 877 -14.43 -7.55 74.24
CA PRO A 877 -15.82 -7.73 74.65
C PRO A 877 -16.70 -6.47 74.52
N PRO A 878 -18.03 -6.65 74.59
CA PRO A 878 -19.07 -5.77 74.04
C PRO A 878 -19.60 -4.75 75.08
N PRO A 879 -20.71 -4.02 74.83
CA PRO A 879 -21.16 -3.22 73.67
C PRO A 879 -21.27 -1.71 74.06
N PRO A 880 -21.46 -0.77 73.10
CA PRO A 880 -22.77 -0.08 72.98
C PRO A 880 -23.19 0.26 71.53
N PRO A 881 -24.46 0.67 71.27
CA PRO A 881 -25.01 0.85 69.92
C PRO A 881 -24.44 2.08 69.17
N PRO A 882 -24.30 2.01 67.83
CA PRO A 882 -23.53 2.99 67.06
C PRO A 882 -24.30 4.27 66.65
N PRO A 883 -23.59 5.39 66.38
CA PRO A 883 -24.14 6.62 65.82
C PRO A 883 -24.35 6.52 64.29
N PRO A 884 -25.03 7.50 63.64
CA PRO A 884 -25.39 7.44 62.22
C PRO A 884 -24.16 7.57 61.28
N PRO A 885 -24.30 7.20 59.97
CA PRO A 885 -23.20 7.18 59.02
C PRO A 885 -22.65 8.60 58.74
N PRO A 886 -21.34 8.74 58.42
CA PRO A 886 -20.76 10.00 57.98
C PRO A 886 -21.20 10.34 56.54
N PRO A 887 -21.19 11.64 56.16
CA PRO A 887 -21.65 12.11 54.86
C PRO A 887 -20.67 11.74 53.72
N PRO A 888 -21.11 11.82 52.45
CA PRO A 888 -20.29 11.46 51.27
C PRO A 888 -19.04 12.36 51.13
N PRO A 889 -17.98 11.90 50.43
CA PRO A 889 -16.80 12.70 50.15
C PRO A 889 -17.10 13.85 49.16
N PRO A 890 -16.32 14.94 49.16
CA PRO A 890 -16.65 16.16 48.41
C PRO A 890 -16.40 16.00 46.91
N SER A 891 -17.23 16.70 46.13
CA SER A 891 -17.15 16.94 44.69
C SER A 891 -15.74 17.37 44.25
N GLY A 892 -15.27 16.81 43.14
CA GLY A 892 -14.04 17.24 42.46
C GLY A 892 -14.08 18.73 42.10
N SER A 893 -12.92 19.37 42.07
CA SER A 893 -12.78 20.72 41.53
C SER A 893 -12.83 20.65 40.01
N GLY A 894 -13.74 21.40 39.38
CA GLY A 894 -13.84 21.48 37.94
C GLY A 894 -12.57 21.99 37.25
N GLN A 895 -12.40 21.59 35.99
CA GLN A 895 -11.24 21.80 35.11
C GLN A 895 -11.59 22.77 33.98
N VAL A 896 -10.57 23.34 33.34
CA VAL A 896 -10.74 24.07 32.08
C VAL A 896 -9.86 23.38 31.04
N ILE A 897 -10.49 22.86 30.00
CA ILE A 897 -9.85 22.07 28.94
C ILE A 897 -10.12 22.80 27.63
N THR A 898 -9.08 23.03 26.82
CA THR A 898 -9.19 23.80 25.58
C THR A 898 -8.64 22.98 24.43
N ALA A 899 -9.43 22.84 23.38
CA ALA A 899 -9.08 22.15 22.15
C ALA A 899 -8.06 22.94 21.31
N THR A 900 -7.28 22.22 20.51
CA THR A 900 -6.33 22.73 19.51
C THR A 900 -7.06 23.02 18.19
N ARG A 901 -6.43 23.55 17.14
CA ARG A 901 -7.16 23.97 15.92
C ARG A 901 -7.72 22.80 15.06
N ALA A 902 -7.40 21.54 15.38
CA ALA A 902 -7.82 20.32 14.66
C ALA A 902 -8.94 19.59 15.43
N PRO A 903 -9.63 18.59 14.85
CA PRO A 903 -10.61 17.78 15.59
C PRO A 903 -9.97 17.08 16.80
N ASP A 904 -10.43 17.42 18.00
CA ASP A 904 -9.88 16.92 19.27
C ASP A 904 -10.89 16.06 20.05
N THR A 905 -10.44 15.36 21.09
CA THR A 905 -11.32 14.70 22.06
C THR A 905 -11.04 15.22 23.47
N LEU A 906 -12.03 15.83 24.13
CA LEU A 906 -11.91 16.46 25.44
C LEU A 906 -12.79 15.72 26.46
N THR A 907 -12.26 15.49 27.67
CA THR A 907 -13.00 14.81 28.76
C THR A 907 -12.79 15.51 30.11
N GLY A 908 -13.86 16.07 30.69
CA GLY A 908 -13.84 16.86 31.94
C GLY A 908 -13.65 16.01 33.22
N GLY A 909 -14.46 14.96 33.37
CA GLY A 909 -14.34 14.02 34.49
C GLY A 909 -15.39 14.25 35.57
N ALA A 910 -15.03 14.74 36.75
CA ALA A 910 -15.99 14.98 37.83
C ALA A 910 -15.72 16.34 38.50
N GLY A 911 -16.78 17.13 38.68
CA GLY A 911 -16.70 18.56 39.01
C GLY A 911 -17.29 19.40 37.88
N ASP A 912 -17.47 20.70 38.09
CA ASP A 912 -18.06 21.60 37.09
C ASP A 912 -16.99 22.04 36.07
N ASP A 913 -16.82 21.30 35.00
CA ASP A 913 -15.75 21.46 34.01
C ASP A 913 -16.11 22.49 32.92
N THR A 914 -15.11 23.08 32.27
CA THR A 914 -15.27 23.99 31.12
C THR A 914 -14.46 23.48 29.95
N LEU A 915 -15.13 23.04 28.89
CA LEU A 915 -14.53 22.51 27.68
C LEU A 915 -14.64 23.56 26.57
N ASN A 916 -13.55 24.25 26.28
CA ASN A 916 -13.45 25.21 25.19
C ASN A 916 -13.17 24.46 23.89
N ALA A 917 -14.19 24.37 23.04
CA ALA A 917 -14.10 23.77 21.73
C ALA A 917 -13.28 24.64 20.78
N SER A 918 -12.65 23.99 19.81
CA SER A 918 -11.91 24.61 18.75
C SER A 918 -12.83 24.98 17.59
N GLN A 919 -12.24 25.32 16.44
CA GLN A 919 -13.02 25.40 15.23
C GLN A 919 -13.19 23.99 14.58
N GLY A 920 -12.32 23.01 14.87
CA GLY A 920 -12.42 21.64 14.35
C GLY A 920 -13.63 20.85 14.87
N GLY A 921 -13.89 19.68 14.27
CA GLY A 921 -15.01 18.81 14.66
C GLY A 921 -14.70 17.98 15.91
N ASP A 922 -14.74 18.60 17.07
CA ASP A 922 -14.29 18.01 18.34
C ASP A 922 -15.30 17.01 18.93
N GLN A 923 -14.83 16.05 19.72
CA GLN A 923 -15.63 15.16 20.56
C GLN A 923 -15.48 15.60 22.03
N LEU A 924 -16.56 15.97 22.69
CA LEU A 924 -16.55 16.59 24.01
C LEU A 924 -17.35 15.74 25.01
N THR A 925 -16.76 15.44 26.16
CA THR A 925 -17.41 14.68 27.25
C THR A 925 -17.25 15.46 28.56
N GLY A 926 -18.34 15.92 29.16
CA GLY A 926 -18.31 16.70 30.40
C GLY A 926 -17.98 15.82 31.61
N GLY A 927 -18.70 14.71 31.74
CA GLY A 927 -18.64 13.81 32.87
C GLY A 927 -19.68 14.17 33.95
N GLY A 928 -19.28 14.12 35.23
CA GLY A 928 -20.17 14.34 36.35
C GLY A 928 -20.00 15.71 36.97
N GLY A 929 -20.88 16.66 36.66
CA GLY A 929 -20.84 18.02 37.20
C GLY A 929 -21.89 18.89 36.53
N ALA A 930 -21.79 20.21 36.71
CA ALA A 930 -22.44 21.18 35.84
C ALA A 930 -21.42 21.74 34.86
N ASP A 931 -21.33 21.13 33.68
CA ASP A 931 -20.24 21.37 32.73
C ASP A 931 -20.59 22.45 31.70
N ALA A 932 -19.59 23.19 31.22
CA ALA A 932 -19.74 24.25 30.23
C ALA A 932 -19.00 23.90 28.93
N PHE A 933 -19.72 23.73 27.83
CA PHE A 933 -19.17 23.50 26.50
C PHE A 933 -19.14 24.83 25.73
N VAL A 934 -17.94 25.40 25.54
CA VAL A 934 -17.75 26.79 25.12
C VAL A 934 -17.24 26.85 23.68
N PHE A 935 -17.96 27.57 22.82
CA PHE A 935 -17.58 27.85 21.44
C PHE A 935 -17.28 29.34 21.29
N ALA A 936 -15.99 29.66 21.21
CA ALA A 936 -15.53 31.04 21.04
C ALA A 936 -15.76 31.56 19.61
N HIS A 937 -15.67 30.67 18.62
CA HIS A 937 -15.87 30.96 17.20
C HIS A 937 -16.67 29.84 16.53
N GLU A 938 -17.24 30.14 15.38
CA GLU A 938 -17.93 29.15 14.56
C GLU A 938 -16.94 28.05 14.09
N PRO A 939 -17.31 26.76 14.25
CA PRO A 939 -16.50 25.66 13.78
C PRO A 939 -16.62 25.43 12.26
N TRP A 940 -15.55 24.93 11.64
CA TRP A 940 -15.46 24.54 10.22
C TRP A 940 -15.84 23.05 10.01
N ALA A 941 -16.05 22.30 11.10
CA ALA A 941 -16.69 20.98 11.14
C ALA A 941 -17.47 20.82 12.46
N PRO A 942 -18.66 20.20 12.49
CA PRO A 942 -19.49 20.10 13.68
C PRO A 942 -18.82 19.28 14.79
N SER A 943 -18.86 19.80 16.01
CA SER A 943 -18.43 19.06 17.22
C SER A 943 -19.53 18.12 17.72
N HIS A 944 -19.21 17.18 18.61
CA HIS A 944 -20.16 16.24 19.19
C HIS A 944 -19.99 16.20 20.70
N VAL A 945 -21.09 16.27 21.44
CA VAL A 945 -21.09 16.10 22.89
C VAL A 945 -21.72 14.77 23.23
N THR A 946 -20.97 13.92 23.94
CA THR A 946 -21.37 12.53 24.17
C THR A 946 -22.27 12.32 25.38
N ASP A 947 -22.36 13.28 26.30
CA ASP A 947 -23.01 13.11 27.60
C ASP A 947 -23.74 14.34 28.15
N PHE A 948 -24.16 15.27 27.29
CA PHE A 948 -24.82 16.52 27.72
C PHE A 948 -26.08 16.29 28.57
N VAL A 949 -26.08 16.79 29.80
CA VAL A 949 -27.20 16.68 30.75
C VAL A 949 -28.04 17.96 30.78
N VAL A 950 -29.22 17.91 30.15
CA VAL A 950 -30.15 19.04 30.06
C VAL A 950 -30.50 19.62 31.44
N GLY A 951 -30.32 20.93 31.60
CA GLY A 951 -30.61 21.68 32.83
C GLY A 951 -29.56 21.53 33.94
N THR A 952 -28.49 20.77 33.69
CA THR A 952 -27.31 20.69 34.57
C THR A 952 -26.11 21.31 33.86
N ASP A 953 -25.86 20.88 32.62
CA ASP A 953 -24.78 21.41 31.78
C ASP A 953 -25.24 22.65 31.00
N ARG A 954 -24.25 23.35 30.43
CA ARG A 954 -24.44 24.57 29.67
C ARG A 954 -23.67 24.53 28.36
N LEU A 955 -24.37 24.79 27.27
CA LEU A 955 -23.78 25.15 25.98
C LEU A 955 -23.57 26.66 25.93
N ASP A 956 -22.32 27.11 25.80
CA ASP A 956 -21.96 28.53 25.68
C ASP A 956 -21.46 28.86 24.27
N VAL A 957 -22.37 29.34 23.42
CA VAL A 957 -22.08 29.86 22.08
C VAL A 957 -22.09 31.40 22.04
N SER A 958 -21.86 32.05 23.18
CA SER A 958 -21.90 33.52 23.23
C SER A 958 -20.85 34.19 22.35
N GLY A 959 -19.75 33.49 22.03
CA GLY A 959 -18.75 33.91 21.05
C GLY A 959 -19.33 34.06 19.64
N LEU A 960 -20.14 33.09 19.18
CA LEU A 960 -20.81 33.13 17.88
C LEU A 960 -21.80 34.31 17.81
N PHE A 961 -22.57 34.55 18.88
CA PHE A 961 -23.50 35.68 18.94
C PHE A 961 -22.80 37.03 18.94
N HIS A 962 -21.65 37.14 19.62
CA HIS A 962 -20.82 38.34 19.60
C HIS A 962 -20.29 38.62 18.19
N ASP A 963 -19.74 37.60 17.53
CA ASP A 963 -19.16 37.72 16.18
C ASP A 963 -20.23 38.06 15.13
N ALA A 964 -21.45 37.53 15.29
CA ALA A 964 -22.60 37.88 14.44
C ALA A 964 -23.32 39.18 14.84
N GLY A 965 -23.01 39.78 15.99
CA GLY A 965 -23.67 40.99 16.50
C GLY A 965 -25.13 40.80 16.94
N TYR A 966 -25.52 39.57 17.32
CA TYR A 966 -26.87 39.26 17.80
C TYR A 966 -27.10 39.86 19.20
N THR A 967 -28.26 40.49 19.41
CA THR A 967 -28.62 41.17 20.69
C THR A 967 -29.98 40.74 21.25
N GLY A 968 -30.61 39.74 20.65
CA GLY A 968 -31.89 39.18 21.11
C GLY A 968 -31.73 38.29 22.35
N SER A 969 -32.85 37.93 22.98
CA SER A 969 -32.86 37.17 24.23
C SER A 969 -33.28 35.70 24.08
N ASP A 970 -33.75 35.31 22.90
CA ASP A 970 -34.19 33.95 22.59
C ASP A 970 -33.78 33.58 21.15
N PRO A 971 -32.53 33.12 20.94
CA PRO A 971 -31.98 32.85 19.62
C PRO A 971 -32.69 31.72 18.88
N VAL A 972 -33.40 30.83 19.59
CA VAL A 972 -34.22 29.79 18.95
C VAL A 972 -35.53 30.38 18.44
N ALA A 973 -36.20 31.24 19.21
CA ALA A 973 -37.40 31.94 18.75
C ALA A 973 -37.11 32.93 17.62
N ASP A 974 -35.92 33.57 17.66
CA ASP A 974 -35.43 34.50 16.65
C ASP A 974 -34.82 33.79 15.43
N LYS A 975 -34.72 32.45 15.46
CA LYS A 975 -34.18 31.59 14.39
C LYS A 975 -32.70 31.81 14.03
N VAL A 976 -31.93 32.27 15.00
CA VAL A 976 -30.47 32.36 14.96
C VAL A 976 -29.84 31.02 15.38
N ILE A 977 -30.55 30.23 16.20
CA ILE A 977 -30.23 28.83 16.48
C ILE A 977 -31.39 27.95 16.03
N TRP A 978 -31.08 26.89 15.29
CA TRP A 978 -32.03 25.84 14.93
C TRP A 978 -31.67 24.57 15.69
N LEU A 979 -32.70 23.89 16.21
CA LEU A 979 -32.57 22.60 16.87
C LEU A 979 -33.30 21.57 16.01
N LEU A 980 -32.57 20.58 15.49
CA LEU A 980 -33.09 19.53 14.64
C LEU A 980 -32.87 18.15 15.27
N ASP A 981 -33.73 17.20 14.94
CA ASP A 981 -33.55 15.79 15.30
C ASP A 981 -32.49 15.20 14.36
N ASP A 982 -31.47 14.56 14.92
CA ASP A 982 -30.36 13.93 14.18
C ASP A 982 -30.76 12.59 13.52
N GLY A 983 -31.96 12.07 13.78
CA GLY A 983 -32.44 10.78 13.30
C GLY A 983 -31.96 9.58 14.11
N HIS A 984 -31.16 9.81 15.16
CA HIS A 984 -30.55 8.81 16.04
C HIS A 984 -30.86 9.04 17.53
N GLY A 985 -31.68 10.06 17.84
CA GLY A 985 -32.18 10.35 19.18
C GLY A 985 -31.42 11.47 19.91
N GLY A 986 -30.48 12.13 19.24
CA GLY A 986 -29.79 13.35 19.65
C GLY A 986 -30.40 14.62 19.05
N THR A 987 -29.70 15.75 19.23
CA THR A 987 -30.11 17.05 18.70
C THR A 987 -28.95 17.70 17.96
N GLU A 988 -29.15 18.00 16.68
CA GLU A 988 -28.27 18.87 15.90
C GLU A 988 -28.59 20.34 16.25
N VAL A 989 -27.56 21.10 16.62
CA VAL A 989 -27.64 22.55 16.81
C VAL A 989 -26.99 23.23 15.63
N LEU A 990 -27.75 24.07 14.94
CA LEU A 990 -27.29 24.83 13.78
C LEU A 990 -27.35 26.33 14.09
N PHE A 991 -26.41 27.09 13.54
CA PHE A 991 -26.28 28.53 13.74
C PHE A 991 -26.53 29.29 12.44
N ASP A 992 -27.37 30.32 12.50
CA ASP A 992 -27.60 31.25 11.41
C ASP A 992 -27.28 32.68 11.87
N PRO A 993 -26.13 33.26 11.46
CA PRO A 993 -25.73 34.58 11.92
C PRO A 993 -26.63 35.72 11.40
N ASP A 994 -27.45 35.49 10.37
CA ASP A 994 -28.36 36.50 9.80
C ASP A 994 -29.85 36.30 10.16
N GLY A 995 -30.19 35.12 10.72
CA GLY A 995 -31.53 34.76 11.16
C GLY A 995 -32.41 34.26 10.01
N THR A 996 -33.52 34.94 9.70
CA THR A 996 -34.32 34.60 8.49
C THR A 996 -33.92 35.42 7.27
N GLY A 997 -32.66 35.88 7.22
CA GLY A 997 -32.14 36.69 6.13
C GLY A 997 -31.99 35.87 4.85
N THR A 998 -31.76 36.55 3.73
CA THR A 998 -31.59 35.90 2.41
C THR A 998 -30.12 35.84 1.99
N ALA A 999 -29.17 36.13 2.89
CA ALA A 999 -27.75 36.18 2.56
C ALA A 999 -27.07 34.83 2.82
N HIS A 1000 -27.43 34.13 3.91
CA HIS A 1000 -27.12 32.73 4.11
C HIS A 1000 -28.27 31.84 3.59
N GLN A 1001 -27.97 30.89 2.70
CA GLN A 1001 -29.01 29.99 2.15
C GLN A 1001 -29.34 28.83 3.09
N TRP A 1002 -28.46 28.52 4.05
CA TRP A 1002 -28.57 27.42 5.01
C TRP A 1002 -27.87 27.78 6.33
N PRO A 1003 -28.42 27.38 7.49
CA PRO A 1003 -27.75 27.50 8.78
C PRO A 1003 -26.58 26.51 8.88
N ASP A 1004 -25.49 26.92 9.52
CA ASP A 1004 -24.25 26.15 9.64
C ASP A 1004 -24.35 25.16 10.80
N TYR A 1005 -23.91 23.92 10.56
CA TYR A 1005 -23.99 22.86 11.56
C TYR A 1005 -22.81 22.95 12.53
N ILE A 1006 -23.09 23.28 13.79
CA ILE A 1006 -22.05 23.60 14.77
C ILE A 1006 -21.81 22.49 15.81
N ILE A 1007 -22.85 21.80 16.28
CA ILE A 1007 -22.68 20.77 17.30
C ILE A 1007 -23.82 19.73 17.32
N ASP A 1008 -23.46 18.46 17.52
CA ASP A 1008 -24.36 17.36 17.86
C ASP A 1008 -24.43 17.13 19.38
N LEU A 1009 -25.63 17.05 19.96
CA LEU A 1009 -25.84 16.67 21.36
C LEU A 1009 -26.40 15.24 21.42
N GLN A 1010 -25.50 14.26 21.54
CA GLN A 1010 -25.88 12.84 21.48
C GLN A 1010 -26.81 12.46 22.63
N GLY A 1011 -27.88 11.74 22.29
CA GLY A 1011 -28.85 11.22 23.25
C GLY A 1011 -29.71 12.30 23.93
N VAL A 1012 -29.66 13.56 23.48
CA VAL A 1012 -30.55 14.64 23.91
C VAL A 1012 -31.67 14.80 22.89
N PRO A 1013 -32.93 14.42 23.19
CA PRO A 1013 -34.01 14.55 22.21
C PRO A 1013 -34.45 16.00 22.01
N VAL A 1014 -34.67 16.42 20.76
CA VAL A 1014 -35.13 17.77 20.41
C VAL A 1014 -36.53 18.11 20.95
N ALA A 1015 -37.34 17.09 21.24
CA ALA A 1015 -38.74 17.23 21.63
C ALA A 1015 -38.91 17.96 22.97
N GLY A 1016 -39.29 19.24 22.91
CA GLY A 1016 -39.54 20.07 24.09
C GLY A 1016 -38.30 20.77 24.64
N LEU A 1017 -37.17 20.71 23.92
CA LEU A 1017 -35.92 21.39 24.23
C LEU A 1017 -36.02 22.89 23.88
N THR A 1018 -35.61 23.77 24.81
CA THR A 1018 -35.57 25.23 24.64
C THR A 1018 -34.17 25.78 24.82
N TRP A 1019 -33.89 26.96 24.27
CA TRP A 1019 -32.60 27.63 24.46
C TRP A 1019 -32.23 27.82 25.94
N SER A 1020 -33.24 28.15 26.77
CA SER A 1020 -33.06 28.27 28.21
C SER A 1020 -32.66 26.96 28.89
N GLN A 1021 -33.05 25.80 28.37
CA GLN A 1021 -32.67 24.50 28.93
C GLN A 1021 -31.22 24.10 28.57
N LEU A 1022 -30.72 24.56 27.42
CA LEU A 1022 -29.33 24.39 27.01
C LEU A 1022 -28.36 25.36 27.72
N THR A 1023 -28.88 26.45 28.30
CA THR A 1023 -28.05 27.52 28.91
C THR A 1023 -28.25 27.71 30.41
N ALA A 1024 -29.21 27.01 31.04
CA ALA A 1024 -29.56 27.18 32.45
C ALA A 1024 -28.67 26.40 33.44
N GLY A 1025 -27.59 25.76 32.99
CA GLY A 1025 -26.59 25.14 33.86
C GLY A 1025 -26.09 26.11 34.93
N GLY A 1026 -26.11 25.68 36.18
CA GLY A 1026 -26.00 26.56 37.35
C GLY A 1026 -24.61 27.16 37.53
N ALA A 1027 -24.47 28.48 37.35
CA ALA A 1027 -23.30 29.23 37.80
C ALA A 1027 -23.57 29.89 39.17
N THR A 1028 -22.75 29.62 40.19
CA THR A 1028 -22.71 30.56 41.33
C THR A 1028 -21.94 31.81 40.92
N SER A 1029 -22.62 32.96 40.98
CA SER A 1029 -22.21 34.28 40.50
C SER A 1029 -20.93 34.87 41.15
N PRO A 1030 -20.29 35.89 40.54
CA PRO A 1030 -18.90 36.25 40.78
C PRO A 1030 -18.67 37.02 42.09
N PRO A 1031 -17.52 36.86 42.79
CA PRO A 1031 -17.19 37.66 43.95
C PRO A 1031 -16.58 39.02 43.57
N PRO A 1032 -16.92 40.11 44.30
CA PRO A 1032 -16.33 41.44 44.11
C PRO A 1032 -14.89 41.52 44.68
N PRO A 1033 -14.04 42.45 44.20
CA PRO A 1033 -12.62 42.43 44.50
C PRO A 1033 -12.34 42.82 45.95
N SER A 1034 -11.46 42.09 46.62
CA SER A 1034 -10.94 42.41 47.97
C SER A 1034 -9.41 42.29 48.02
N PRO A 1035 -8.73 43.18 48.77
CA PRO A 1035 -7.30 43.51 48.64
C PRO A 1035 -6.37 42.45 49.29
N PRO A 1036 -5.06 42.46 48.96
CA PRO A 1036 -4.19 41.30 49.14
C PRO A 1036 -3.70 41.13 50.59
N PRO A 1037 -3.68 39.88 51.10
CA PRO A 1037 -2.86 39.47 52.23
C PRO A 1037 -1.81 38.39 51.84
N PRO A 1038 -0.79 38.16 52.69
CA PRO A 1038 0.60 37.82 52.32
C PRO A 1038 0.82 36.31 51.98
N PRO A 1039 1.98 35.95 51.41
CA PRO A 1039 2.11 34.76 50.56
C PRO A 1039 2.14 33.44 51.34
N PRO A 1040 1.54 32.35 50.79
CA PRO A 1040 1.74 30.98 51.26
C PRO A 1040 2.98 30.32 50.61
N PRO A 1041 3.52 29.23 51.20
CA PRO A 1041 4.72 28.53 50.74
C PRO A 1041 4.48 27.74 49.44
N PRO A 1042 5.53 27.47 48.64
CA PRO A 1042 5.41 26.98 47.26
C PRO A 1042 5.07 25.48 47.15
N PRO A 1043 4.43 25.06 46.03
CA PRO A 1043 4.20 23.66 45.65
C PRO A 1043 5.49 22.98 45.12
N PRO A 1044 5.56 21.63 44.99
CA PRO A 1044 6.78 20.95 44.52
C PRO A 1044 7.12 21.36 43.07
N SER A 1045 8.37 21.75 42.89
CA SER A 1045 8.96 22.42 41.73
C SER A 1045 9.92 21.47 40.97
N GLY A 1046 9.40 20.48 40.26
CA GLY A 1046 10.23 19.58 39.45
C GLY A 1046 9.92 19.76 37.98
N GLY A 1047 10.90 20.19 37.18
CA GLY A 1047 10.73 20.26 35.73
C GLY A 1047 10.72 18.88 35.05
N VAL A 1048 10.25 18.83 33.82
CA VAL A 1048 10.06 17.65 32.97
C VAL A 1048 11.13 17.55 31.88
N THR A 1049 11.26 16.39 31.25
CA THR A 1049 12.11 16.21 30.06
C THR A 1049 11.25 15.65 28.92
N LEU A 1050 11.24 16.36 27.80
CA LEU A 1050 10.44 16.06 26.61
C LEU A 1050 11.37 15.89 25.40
N GLN A 1051 11.06 14.94 24.53
CA GLN A 1051 11.89 14.65 23.35
C GLN A 1051 11.04 14.61 22.07
N GLY A 1052 11.46 15.39 21.08
CA GLY A 1052 10.84 15.48 19.77
C GLY A 1052 11.14 14.28 18.87
N GLN A 1053 10.18 13.97 18.00
CA GLN A 1053 10.26 12.91 17.00
C GLN A 1053 10.89 13.41 15.70
N ALA A 1054 11.27 12.50 14.81
CA ALA A 1054 11.95 12.85 13.56
C ALA A 1054 11.09 13.68 12.58
N GLY A 1055 9.75 13.69 12.75
CA GLY A 1055 8.77 14.37 11.90
C GLY A 1055 8.41 15.82 12.27
N GLY A 1056 8.96 16.37 13.37
CA GLY A 1056 8.53 17.63 13.98
C GLY A 1056 7.53 17.41 15.11
N SER A 1057 7.63 18.18 16.19
CA SER A 1057 6.88 17.98 17.44
C SER A 1057 6.57 19.32 18.11
N ASN A 1058 5.46 19.42 18.86
CA ASN A 1058 5.17 20.56 19.73
C ASN A 1058 5.45 20.18 21.19
N LEU A 1059 6.55 20.67 21.76
CA LEU A 1059 7.00 20.34 23.12
C LEU A 1059 6.68 21.50 24.07
N VAL A 1060 5.92 21.24 25.14
CA VAL A 1060 5.54 22.27 26.13
C VAL A 1060 5.94 21.81 27.54
N GLY A 1061 6.90 22.49 28.16
CA GLY A 1061 7.53 22.11 29.44
C GLY A 1061 6.62 22.25 30.66
N GLY A 1062 5.93 23.37 30.79
CA GLY A 1062 5.01 23.62 31.91
C GLY A 1062 5.65 24.49 33.00
N ALA A 1063 5.37 24.22 34.27
CA ALA A 1063 5.92 25.01 35.37
C ALA A 1063 7.10 24.28 36.03
N GLY A 1064 8.32 24.74 35.80
CA GLY A 1064 9.53 24.09 36.33
C GLY A 1064 10.73 24.34 35.42
N ASN A 1065 11.91 23.83 35.79
CA ASN A 1065 13.07 23.91 34.91
C ASN A 1065 13.08 22.70 33.97
N ASP A 1066 12.59 22.88 32.75
CA ASP A 1066 12.30 21.78 31.83
C ASP A 1066 13.45 21.53 30.86
N THR A 1067 13.53 20.34 30.28
CA THR A 1067 14.47 19.99 29.20
C THR A 1067 13.73 19.51 27.97
N LEU A 1068 13.75 20.30 26.90
CA LEU A 1068 13.06 20.04 25.64
C LEU A 1068 14.11 19.69 24.59
N ILE A 1069 14.17 18.43 24.18
CA ILE A 1069 15.15 17.90 23.23
C ILE A 1069 14.52 17.84 21.85
N ALA A 1070 15.00 18.63 20.90
CA ALA A 1070 14.55 18.63 19.52
C ALA A 1070 14.89 17.31 18.81
N GLY A 1071 13.95 16.85 17.98
CA GLY A 1071 14.15 15.82 16.98
C GLY A 1071 14.85 16.37 15.73
N THR A 1072 14.72 15.67 14.61
CA THR A 1072 15.32 16.10 13.33
C THR A 1072 14.35 16.89 12.43
N GLY A 1073 13.07 16.99 12.79
CA GLY A 1073 12.05 17.73 12.02
C GLY A 1073 11.82 19.15 12.55
N PRO A 1074 10.79 19.87 12.03
CA PRO A 1074 10.49 21.24 12.45
C PRO A 1074 9.75 21.27 13.80
N ASP A 1075 10.49 21.21 14.91
CA ASP A 1075 9.91 21.20 16.26
C ASP A 1075 9.56 22.60 16.78
N THR A 1076 8.39 22.76 17.40
CA THR A 1076 7.99 23.94 18.17
C THR A 1076 8.19 23.65 19.66
N MET A 1077 8.90 24.49 20.39
CA MET A 1077 9.24 24.27 21.80
C MET A 1077 8.86 25.48 22.65
N THR A 1078 8.13 25.23 23.73
CA THR A 1078 7.67 26.23 24.70
C THR A 1078 8.06 25.81 26.11
N GLY A 1079 8.84 26.62 26.82
CA GLY A 1079 9.25 26.34 28.21
C GLY A 1079 8.10 26.52 29.20
N ALA A 1080 7.28 27.56 28.99
CA ALA A 1080 6.23 28.05 29.89
C ALA A 1080 6.74 28.63 31.23
N GLY A 1081 8.03 29.01 31.27
CA GLY A 1081 8.67 29.85 32.29
C GLY A 1081 9.43 29.07 33.37
N ALA A 1082 10.31 29.78 34.09
CA ALA A 1082 11.43 29.25 34.90
C ALA A 1082 12.70 29.08 34.05
N ALA A 1083 13.63 28.19 34.41
CA ALA A 1083 14.92 28.07 33.70
C ALA A 1083 14.97 26.79 32.87
N ASP A 1084 14.62 26.94 31.60
CA ASP A 1084 14.38 25.83 30.67
C ASP A 1084 15.57 25.56 29.76
N HIS A 1085 15.63 24.35 29.22
CA HIS A 1085 16.76 23.83 28.49
C HIS A 1085 16.32 23.25 27.14
N PHE A 1086 16.57 24.00 26.06
CA PHE A 1086 16.23 23.65 24.68
C PHE A 1086 17.43 23.01 23.98
N ALA A 1087 17.40 21.70 23.76
CA ALA A 1087 18.56 20.92 23.30
C ALA A 1087 18.41 20.43 21.87
N PHE A 1088 19.42 20.71 21.04
CA PHE A 1088 19.52 20.34 19.63
C PHE A 1088 20.69 19.36 19.44
N GLN A 1089 20.38 18.06 19.38
CA GLN A 1089 21.39 16.99 19.30
C GLN A 1089 21.82 16.64 17.87
N ALA A 1090 21.06 17.07 16.87
CA ALA A 1090 21.32 16.85 15.45
C ALA A 1090 20.87 18.08 14.65
N VAL A 1091 21.45 18.27 13.46
CA VAL A 1091 20.99 19.30 12.53
C VAL A 1091 19.64 18.85 11.96
N PRO A 1092 18.57 19.65 12.07
CA PRO A 1092 17.27 19.27 11.56
C PRO A 1092 17.23 19.32 10.03
N TRP A 1093 16.39 18.50 9.41
CA TRP A 1093 16.13 18.54 7.96
C TRP A 1093 15.18 19.69 7.57
N GLN A 1094 14.46 20.28 8.55
CA GLN A 1094 13.73 21.53 8.43
C GLN A 1094 13.68 22.24 9.79
N ALA A 1095 13.88 23.56 9.82
CA ALA A 1095 13.98 24.32 11.08
C ALA A 1095 12.65 24.46 11.82
N GLY A 1096 12.71 24.39 13.15
CA GLY A 1096 11.59 24.60 14.07
C GLY A 1096 11.59 25.95 14.78
N HIS A 1097 10.84 26.09 15.88
CA HIS A 1097 10.67 27.31 16.67
C HIS A 1097 10.88 27.09 18.18
N VAL A 1098 11.43 28.08 18.87
CA VAL A 1098 11.36 28.21 20.32
C VAL A 1098 10.54 29.46 20.64
N THR A 1099 9.37 29.27 21.25
CA THR A 1099 8.32 30.28 21.24
C THR A 1099 8.40 31.31 22.37
N ASP A 1100 9.10 30.99 23.47
CA ASP A 1100 9.12 31.80 24.70
C ASP A 1100 10.48 31.86 25.40
N PHE A 1101 11.57 31.73 24.61
CA PHE A 1101 12.93 31.76 25.13
C PHE A 1101 13.22 33.04 25.94
N THR A 1102 13.60 32.87 27.19
CA THR A 1102 13.90 33.94 28.14
C THR A 1102 15.41 34.06 28.39
N HIS A 1103 15.99 35.11 27.81
CA HIS A 1103 17.41 35.46 27.98
C HIS A 1103 17.86 35.51 29.44
N GLY A 1104 19.04 34.96 29.73
CA GLY A 1104 19.66 34.96 31.06
C GLY A 1104 19.06 33.94 32.03
N THR A 1105 17.96 33.29 31.64
CA THR A 1105 17.26 32.29 32.45
C THR A 1105 17.33 30.93 31.77
N ASP A 1106 16.97 30.86 30.50
CA ASP A 1106 16.97 29.61 29.73
C ASP A 1106 18.35 29.27 29.15
N LYS A 1107 18.45 28.06 28.59
CA LYS A 1107 19.64 27.54 27.93
C LYS A 1107 19.32 26.90 26.58
N ILE A 1108 20.16 27.19 25.59
CA ILE A 1108 20.18 26.54 24.29
C ILE A 1108 21.37 25.58 24.24
N ASP A 1109 21.11 24.28 24.09
CA ASP A 1109 22.14 23.26 24.01
C ASP A 1109 22.37 22.80 22.58
N VAL A 1110 23.58 23.04 22.10
CA VAL A 1110 24.06 22.64 20.77
C VAL A 1110 25.26 21.69 20.85
N SER A 1111 25.57 21.19 22.05
CA SER A 1111 26.71 20.32 22.31
C SER A 1111 26.69 19.05 21.45
N GLY A 1112 25.52 18.46 21.23
CA GLY A 1112 25.35 17.27 20.39
C GLY A 1112 25.71 17.51 18.92
N MET A 1113 25.31 18.65 18.35
CA MET A 1113 25.68 19.04 16.98
C MET A 1113 27.18 19.35 16.86
N LEU A 1114 27.75 20.07 17.82
CA LEU A 1114 29.17 20.44 17.83
C LEU A 1114 30.08 19.21 18.03
N ALA A 1115 29.67 18.24 18.85
CA ALA A 1115 30.39 16.99 19.04
C ALA A 1115 30.48 16.17 17.75
N LYS A 1116 29.40 16.12 16.95
CA LYS A 1116 29.36 15.39 15.67
C LYS A 1116 30.33 15.95 14.61
N VAL A 1117 30.66 17.24 14.68
CA VAL A 1117 31.67 17.86 13.81
C VAL A 1117 33.06 17.93 14.46
N GLY A 1118 33.24 17.35 15.65
CA GLY A 1118 34.53 17.32 16.35
C GLY A 1118 35.02 18.68 16.84
N TYR A 1119 34.11 19.64 17.09
CA TYR A 1119 34.49 20.97 17.54
C TYR A 1119 35.09 20.94 18.95
N ALA A 1120 36.30 21.50 19.10
CA ALA A 1120 37.05 21.52 20.36
C ALA A 1120 37.33 22.95 20.90
N GLY A 1121 36.80 23.98 20.22
CA GLY A 1121 36.99 25.38 20.60
C GLY A 1121 36.22 25.77 21.87
N SER A 1122 36.37 27.03 22.29
CA SER A 1122 35.75 27.55 23.52
C SER A 1122 34.60 28.53 23.29
N ASP A 1123 34.37 28.97 22.05
CA ASP A 1123 33.33 29.92 21.67
C ASP A 1123 32.88 29.63 20.23
N PRO A 1124 31.84 28.78 20.03
CA PRO A 1124 31.42 28.34 18.70
C PRO A 1124 30.81 29.48 17.86
N ILE A 1125 30.41 30.58 18.49
CA ILE A 1125 29.90 31.78 17.80
C ILE A 1125 31.09 32.60 17.27
N ALA A 1126 32.11 32.84 18.09
CA ALA A 1126 33.32 33.56 17.66
C ALA A 1126 34.11 32.78 16.60
N ASP A 1127 34.15 31.45 16.71
CA ASP A 1127 34.80 30.53 15.78
C ASP A 1127 33.98 30.30 14.49
N GLY A 1128 32.70 30.72 14.49
CA GLY A 1128 31.83 30.78 13.31
C GLY A 1128 31.01 29.53 13.00
N TYR A 1129 30.91 28.57 13.93
CA TYR A 1129 30.05 27.38 13.83
C TYR A 1129 28.58 27.67 14.14
N ILE A 1130 28.30 28.71 14.92
CA ILE A 1130 26.95 29.19 15.20
C ILE A 1130 26.85 30.64 14.72
N LYS A 1131 25.82 30.93 13.91
CA LYS A 1131 25.50 32.28 13.43
C LYS A 1131 24.10 32.65 13.90
N LEU A 1132 23.96 33.82 14.52
CA LEU A 1132 22.68 34.39 14.91
C LEU A 1132 22.36 35.56 13.98
N LEU A 1133 21.25 35.43 13.24
CA LEU A 1133 20.81 36.45 12.29
C LEU A 1133 19.46 36.98 12.72
N SER A 1134 19.24 38.29 12.56
CA SER A 1134 17.90 38.86 12.74
C SER A 1134 17.10 38.56 11.48
N ASP A 1135 15.86 38.13 11.67
CA ASP A 1135 14.89 37.92 10.61
C ASP A 1135 14.27 39.24 10.09
N GLY A 1136 14.48 40.35 10.82
CA GLY A 1136 13.92 41.67 10.52
C GLY A 1136 12.54 41.94 11.11
N GLN A 1137 11.91 40.99 11.81
CA GLN A 1137 10.61 41.14 12.47
C GLN A 1137 10.69 41.11 14.01
N GLY A 1138 11.86 40.78 14.56
CA GLY A 1138 12.10 40.78 16.01
C GLY A 1138 12.62 39.46 16.55
N ASP A 1139 12.77 38.46 15.69
CA ASP A 1139 13.16 37.10 16.03
C ASP A 1139 14.65 36.85 15.69
N THR A 1140 15.19 35.74 16.20
CA THR A 1140 16.56 35.31 15.91
C THR A 1140 16.58 33.98 15.18
N TRP A 1141 17.17 33.95 13.99
CA TRP A 1141 17.53 32.72 13.29
C TRP A 1141 18.84 32.16 13.82
N LEU A 1142 18.82 30.90 14.27
CA LEU A 1142 19.98 30.14 14.71
C LEU A 1142 20.47 29.25 13.58
N TYR A 1143 21.62 29.59 13.01
CA TYR A 1143 22.28 28.82 11.96
C TYR A 1143 23.46 28.02 12.51
N PHE A 1144 23.61 26.78 12.04
CA PHE A 1144 24.75 25.91 12.30
C PHE A 1144 25.59 25.75 11.03
N ASP A 1145 26.86 26.11 11.12
CA ASP A 1145 27.84 25.98 10.06
C ASP A 1145 28.79 24.82 10.40
N ARG A 1146 28.83 23.78 9.55
CA ARG A 1146 29.56 22.54 9.84
C ARG A 1146 31.07 22.70 9.70
N ASP A 1147 31.56 23.71 8.99
CA ASP A 1147 32.99 23.94 8.75
C ASP A 1147 33.56 25.23 9.39
N GLY A 1148 32.70 26.08 9.96
CA GLY A 1148 33.09 27.28 10.70
C GLY A 1148 33.30 28.51 9.82
N LYS A 1149 34.06 29.51 10.29
CA LYS A 1149 34.16 30.81 9.59
C LYS A 1149 34.99 30.75 8.28
N GLY A 1150 34.36 30.51 7.11
CA GLY A 1150 34.94 30.88 5.81
C GLY A 1150 34.59 30.06 4.56
N THR A 1151 33.86 30.70 3.64
CA THR A 1151 33.81 30.55 2.16
C THR A 1151 33.35 29.27 1.45
N ALA A 1152 33.16 28.11 2.07
CA ALA A 1152 32.55 26.96 1.37
C ALA A 1152 31.02 26.91 1.52
N ASP A 1153 30.48 27.28 2.68
CA ASP A 1153 29.04 27.41 2.91
C ASP A 1153 28.70 28.82 3.43
N GLN A 1154 28.09 29.65 2.58
CA GLN A 1154 27.79 31.03 2.94
C GLN A 1154 26.58 31.13 3.88
N TRP A 1155 25.72 30.11 3.90
CA TRP A 1155 24.38 30.21 4.51
C TRP A 1155 24.27 29.37 5.79
N GLY A 1156 24.99 28.25 5.91
CA GLY A 1156 24.83 27.32 7.04
C GLY A 1156 23.43 26.69 7.06
N THR A 1157 23.17 25.72 7.93
CA THR A 1157 21.83 25.12 8.08
C THR A 1157 21.04 25.85 9.18
N LEU A 1158 19.83 26.34 8.86
CA LEU A 1158 18.93 26.90 9.86
C LEU A 1158 18.46 25.78 10.80
N VAL A 1159 18.69 25.94 12.09
CA VAL A 1159 18.35 24.95 13.12
C VAL A 1159 16.99 25.27 13.74
N THR A 1160 16.79 26.51 14.17
CA THR A 1160 15.54 26.96 14.78
C THR A 1160 15.43 28.49 14.71
N THR A 1161 14.23 29.00 14.92
CA THR A 1161 13.95 30.41 15.18
C THR A 1161 13.64 30.61 16.66
N LEU A 1162 14.28 31.58 17.30
CA LEU A 1162 13.91 32.04 18.64
C LEU A 1162 12.92 33.19 18.48
N ASP A 1163 11.66 32.93 18.78
CA ASP A 1163 10.58 33.87 18.55
C ASP A 1163 10.66 35.00 19.59
N HIS A 1164 10.50 36.24 19.12
CA HIS A 1164 10.48 37.46 19.92
C HIS A 1164 11.77 37.77 20.70
N VAL A 1165 12.87 37.12 20.33
CA VAL A 1165 14.21 37.33 20.90
C VAL A 1165 15.12 37.91 19.84
N GLY A 1166 15.68 39.10 20.10
CA GLY A 1166 16.62 39.74 19.17
C GLY A 1166 18.04 39.16 19.28
N PRO A 1167 18.83 39.06 18.18
CA PRO A 1167 20.12 38.35 18.22
C PRO A 1167 21.15 38.97 19.16
N SER A 1168 21.06 40.29 19.40
CA SER A 1168 21.93 41.02 20.33
C SER A 1168 21.59 40.79 21.80
N SER A 1169 20.44 40.17 22.10
CA SER A 1169 20.03 39.82 23.45
C SER A 1169 20.60 38.48 23.91
N VAL A 1170 20.89 37.54 23.00
CA VAL A 1170 21.49 36.25 23.33
C VAL A 1170 23.00 36.39 23.56
N THR A 1171 23.49 35.86 24.69
CA THR A 1171 24.90 35.96 25.14
C THR A 1171 25.52 34.59 25.33
N ALA A 1172 26.85 34.50 25.49
CA ALA A 1172 27.53 33.23 25.77
C ALA A 1172 27.03 32.51 27.05
N GLY A 1173 26.37 33.22 27.97
CA GLY A 1173 25.78 32.64 29.18
C GLY A 1173 24.50 31.84 28.94
N ASP A 1174 23.92 31.93 27.74
CA ASP A 1174 22.65 31.29 27.35
C ASP A 1174 22.85 29.95 26.65
N TRP A 1175 24.09 29.48 26.52
CA TRP A 1175 24.41 28.31 25.73
C TRP A 1175 25.03 27.18 26.54
N ILE A 1176 24.74 25.97 26.11
CA ILE A 1176 25.44 24.75 26.46
C ILE A 1176 26.05 24.20 25.16
N PHE A 1177 27.38 24.09 25.13
CA PHE A 1177 28.12 23.65 23.95
C PHE A 1177 29.28 22.70 24.31
N ARG A 1178 29.29 22.18 25.54
CA ARG A 1178 30.25 21.19 26.05
C ARG A 1178 29.62 20.22 27.02
#